data_AF-A0A9P0DJS6-F1
#
_entry.id   AF-A0A9P0DJS6-F1
#
_cell.length_a   1.000
_cell.length_b   1.000
_cell.length_c   1.000
_cell.angle_alpha   90.00
_cell.angle_beta   90.00
_cell.angle_gamma   90.00
#
_symmetry.space_group_name_H-M   'P 1'
#
loop_
_entity.id
_entity.type
_entity.pdbx_description
1 polymer ?
#
loop_
_entity_poly.entity_id
_entity_poly.type
_entity_poly.pdbx_seq_one_letter_code
_entity_poly.pdbx_strand_id
1 'polypeptide(L)'
;MVNTKEKSSDKRRKQKRESEQRKRERIRLDPHLYEEAKRKERERYHQRKNAGKIKTINERNDREKRQIRKRWRQTSSEYRKKRRTQENLNRFLEETTPPSTPTRLDALFNEHPANIPGSSGRSAAGRKRVLRKRSQTVRKLKNVQKERDMYRRKAIRYKTKYYRMKSQSIKINRESPRIKVAELTKGQKISKEVRRQLVFGEVLKTQLQQNFIELGYSAKKKRKFIEHTSGNVIKKYRLINETKKIFGSHKIQKNKASERINETKVKRSNLITVVRKFYERDDNSRMCPGKKDTITVKKCKKQKRYLSNSLRALYEKFALENLDLYKISYATFCKLRPFWVVIPTAAKRETCLCMIHENMLLLVTKMKLLQIIDESNPEAVCRTICCDMRRECLERICETCKHKQVIFKTYQENEDSSYKKWVLKNVVINIKGVEKNCKKILKDEIKCTKGEMVKLLIGSLPKFMNHISNMNHQFKMIQDLKKKLNPETETVIHVDFSENYTCKYFREVQSAHFGGSKPQISMHTVVWYRKLDEIKPESFCTFSKNLRHDPIAIIAHLLPLVRTIRKKMPSLKRVHFCSDGPSTQYKNKSMFYLIGSKLAEILEVNEISWNYFESGHGKGAVDGVGGCLKRSADRLVACGYDVPNFEQLIFHLKESCSGIQIECVSEEQIDNLNQIVPNNLKPFKGTMQVHQLCWSIENPNCLRLRRLSCPDCSFQMNCEHYELGQFTIPNLHRTFSEELNDTNMYSSDLANNLPSTHFMKEGNLLEIPENSCTQSFPQKFAAKLRYADVYSSDSEDDQPLIRFTNQPDFVESLEPENQESLEPEKQFFEKDDFVLVEWPKYSRIHYIGQVNAIHGAIYEITFMRRVSSTKNNLIFIWPQEEDLSEVNSNCIIKKVASPQVLRRNRFLFKDDPILMCNTLK
;
A
#
# COMPACT_ATOMS: atom_id res chain seq x y z
N MET A 1 66.38 50.92 -26.54
CA MET A 1 66.76 49.54 -26.96
C MET A 1 66.35 48.41 -25.97
N VAL A 2 65.31 48.57 -25.13
CA VAL A 2 64.88 47.51 -24.17
C VAL A 2 63.68 46.69 -24.68
N ASN A 3 62.94 47.16 -25.69
CA ASN A 3 61.61 46.63 -26.03
C ASN A 3 61.57 45.57 -27.17
N THR A 4 62.72 45.19 -27.75
CA THR A 4 62.82 44.14 -28.80
C THR A 4 63.28 42.78 -28.25
N LYS A 5 64.07 42.76 -27.16
CA LYS A 5 64.47 41.51 -26.49
C LYS A 5 63.31 40.84 -25.73
N GLU A 6 62.39 41.59 -25.13
CA GLU A 6 61.21 41.03 -24.45
C GLU A 6 60.23 40.36 -25.43
N LYS A 7 59.94 40.99 -26.57
CA LYS A 7 59.07 40.41 -27.61
C LYS A 7 59.64 39.12 -28.21
N SER A 8 60.98 39.01 -28.33
CA SER A 8 61.67 37.78 -28.78
C SER A 8 61.63 36.67 -27.72
N SER A 9 61.84 37.01 -26.44
CA SER A 9 61.75 36.10 -25.30
C SER A 9 60.34 35.52 -25.12
N ASP A 10 59.31 36.36 -25.22
CA ASP A 10 57.92 35.92 -25.10
C ASP A 10 57.45 35.08 -26.29
N LYS A 11 57.92 35.39 -27.50
CA LYS A 11 57.68 34.55 -28.69
C LYS A 11 58.33 33.16 -28.53
N ARG A 12 59.57 33.09 -28.03
CA ARG A 12 60.24 31.82 -27.68
C ARG A 12 59.52 31.07 -26.56
N ARG A 13 59.07 31.75 -25.51
CA ARG A 13 58.28 31.15 -24.42
C ARG A 13 56.94 30.62 -24.92
N LYS A 14 56.28 31.33 -25.84
CA LYS A 14 55.03 30.90 -26.47
C LYS A 14 55.23 29.66 -27.35
N GLN A 15 56.26 29.66 -28.20
CA GLN A 15 56.63 28.47 -29.00
C GLN A 15 56.99 27.27 -28.13
N LYS A 16 57.73 27.48 -27.03
CA LYS A 16 58.04 26.41 -26.08
C LYS A 16 56.78 25.86 -25.41
N ARG A 17 55.85 26.73 -25.01
CA ARG A 17 54.55 26.31 -24.45
C ARG A 17 53.73 25.50 -25.45
N GLU A 18 53.66 25.93 -26.71
CA GLU A 18 52.94 25.23 -27.78
C GLU A 18 53.58 23.87 -28.10
N SER A 19 54.92 23.80 -28.15
CA SER A 19 55.66 22.55 -28.33
C SER A 19 55.44 21.57 -27.17
N GLU A 20 55.50 22.06 -25.93
CA GLU A 20 55.17 21.25 -24.74
C GLU A 20 53.71 20.80 -24.74
N GLN A 21 52.79 21.62 -25.23
CA GLN A 21 51.36 21.29 -25.31
C GLN A 21 51.12 20.18 -26.34
N ARG A 22 51.74 20.26 -27.53
CA ARG A 22 51.73 19.19 -28.53
C ARG A 22 52.39 17.90 -28.03
N LYS A 23 53.47 18.01 -27.24
CA LYS A 23 54.09 16.84 -26.60
C LYS A 23 53.15 16.20 -25.58
N ARG A 24 52.46 17.00 -24.75
CA ARG A 24 51.48 16.51 -23.77
C ARG A 24 50.25 15.90 -24.44
N GLU A 25 49.83 16.44 -25.59
CA GLU A 25 48.74 15.88 -26.40
C GLU A 25 49.14 14.54 -27.02
N ARG A 26 50.35 14.43 -27.59
CA ARG A 26 50.89 13.13 -28.06
C ARG A 26 50.96 12.09 -26.94
N ILE A 27 51.46 12.47 -25.76
CA ILE A 27 51.47 11.59 -24.58
C ILE A 27 50.05 11.21 -24.12
N ARG A 28 49.04 12.05 -24.35
CA ARG A 28 47.66 11.79 -23.95
C ARG A 28 46.93 10.85 -24.92
N LEU A 29 47.34 10.82 -26.18
CA LEU A 29 46.79 9.95 -27.21
C LEU A 29 47.33 8.51 -27.09
N ASP A 30 48.54 8.33 -26.56
CA ASP A 30 49.12 7.02 -26.24
C ASP A 30 48.74 6.59 -24.81
N PRO A 31 47.95 5.52 -24.62
CA PRO A 31 47.49 5.09 -23.30
C PRO A 31 48.62 4.70 -22.33
N HIS A 32 49.69 4.07 -22.84
CA HIS A 32 50.77 3.55 -22.01
C HIS A 32 51.69 4.69 -21.53
N LEU A 33 52.09 5.58 -22.44
CA LEU A 33 52.88 6.77 -22.10
C LEU A 33 52.11 7.71 -21.16
N TYR A 34 50.78 7.80 -21.30
CA TYR A 34 49.94 8.61 -20.41
C TYR A 34 49.91 8.05 -18.97
N GLU A 35 49.83 6.74 -18.82
CA GLU A 35 49.80 6.08 -17.53
C GLU A 35 51.14 6.17 -16.80
N GLU A 36 52.25 6.03 -17.54
CA GLU A 36 53.60 6.21 -17.02
C GLU A 36 53.85 7.67 -16.57
N ALA A 37 53.41 8.65 -17.36
CA ALA A 37 53.50 10.07 -17.00
C ALA A 37 52.72 10.38 -15.71
N LYS A 38 51.53 9.80 -15.54
CA LYS A 38 50.75 9.92 -14.29
C LYS A 38 51.44 9.25 -13.10
N ARG A 39 52.12 8.12 -13.31
CA ARG A 39 52.90 7.45 -12.25
C ARG A 39 54.03 8.36 -11.75
N LYS A 40 54.85 8.87 -12.67
CA LYS A 40 55.95 9.82 -12.37
C LYS A 40 55.46 11.09 -11.67
N GLU A 41 54.28 11.60 -12.06
CA GLU A 41 53.70 12.79 -11.41
C GLU A 41 53.18 12.50 -9.99
N ARG A 42 52.59 11.31 -9.76
CA ARG A 42 52.18 10.85 -8.41
C ARG A 42 53.39 10.71 -7.50
N GLU A 43 54.47 10.09 -7.96
CA GLU A 43 55.72 9.94 -7.21
C GLU A 43 56.32 11.30 -6.85
N ARG A 44 56.42 12.23 -7.82
CA ARG A 44 56.88 13.59 -7.58
C ARG A 44 56.01 14.34 -6.56
N TYR A 45 54.69 14.17 -6.64
CA TYR A 45 53.76 14.76 -5.67
C TYR A 45 53.99 14.20 -4.25
N HIS A 46 54.15 12.88 -4.11
CA HIS A 46 54.44 12.24 -2.82
C HIS A 46 55.78 12.68 -2.25
N GLN A 47 56.85 12.75 -3.06
CA GLN A 47 58.15 13.24 -2.63
C GLN A 47 58.09 14.69 -2.15
N ARG A 48 57.39 15.59 -2.87
CA ARG A 48 57.22 16.99 -2.46
C ARG A 48 56.34 17.17 -1.24
N LYS A 49 55.37 16.27 -1.04
CA LYS A 49 54.52 16.24 0.16
C LYS A 49 55.33 15.79 1.38
N ASN A 50 56.14 14.74 1.24
CA ASN A 50 57.01 14.24 2.29
C ASN A 50 58.11 15.26 2.65
N ALA A 51 58.62 16.00 1.67
CA ALA A 51 59.58 17.09 1.88
C ALA A 51 58.94 18.41 2.40
N GLY A 52 57.67 18.41 2.81
CA GLY A 52 56.97 19.58 3.38
C GLY A 52 56.69 20.74 2.40
N LYS A 53 57.05 20.61 1.12
CA LYS A 53 56.89 21.65 0.10
C LYS A 53 55.44 21.80 -0.42
N ILE A 54 54.53 20.90 -0.03
CA ILE A 54 53.10 20.94 -0.37
C ILE A 54 52.27 20.90 0.91
N LYS A 55 51.86 22.07 1.41
CA LYS A 55 50.94 22.18 2.56
C LYS A 55 49.52 21.78 2.18
N THR A 56 48.95 20.80 2.87
CA THR A 56 47.56 20.38 2.68
C THR A 56 46.60 21.45 3.22
N ILE A 57 45.32 21.43 2.79
CA ILE A 57 44.35 22.47 3.21
C ILE A 57 44.13 22.52 4.73
N ASN A 58 44.38 21.41 5.42
CA ASN A 58 44.23 21.30 6.87
C ASN A 58 45.42 21.95 7.62
N GLU A 59 46.59 22.01 6.98
CA GLU A 59 47.83 22.57 7.52
C GLU A 59 47.96 24.09 7.27
N ARG A 60 46.92 24.73 6.73
CA ARG A 60 46.92 26.16 6.38
C ARG A 60 46.05 26.99 7.32
N ASN A 61 46.42 28.26 7.48
CA ASN A 61 45.63 29.19 8.29
C ASN A 61 44.27 29.49 7.62
N ASP A 62 43.26 29.86 8.40
CA ASP A 62 41.88 30.02 7.94
C ASP A 62 41.72 31.11 6.86
N ARG A 63 42.57 32.15 6.90
CA ARG A 63 42.64 33.18 5.85
C ARG A 63 43.10 32.58 4.50
N GLU A 64 44.11 31.73 4.52
CA GLU A 64 44.60 31.02 3.33
C GLU A 64 43.59 29.98 2.83
N LYS A 65 42.91 29.27 3.74
CA LYS A 65 41.82 28.35 3.38
C LYS A 65 40.71 29.07 2.62
N ARG A 66 40.34 30.28 3.05
CA ARG A 66 39.32 31.11 2.36
C ARG A 66 39.78 31.50 0.95
N GLN A 67 41.02 31.94 0.78
CA GLN A 67 41.57 32.30 -0.53
C GLN A 67 41.62 31.10 -1.50
N ILE A 68 42.10 29.94 -1.04
CA ILE A 68 42.16 28.71 -1.86
C ILE A 68 40.75 28.27 -2.27
N ARG A 69 39.78 28.29 -1.34
CA ARG A 69 38.39 27.96 -1.65
C ARG A 69 37.76 28.96 -2.62
N LYS A 70 38.13 30.25 -2.57
CA LYS A 70 37.69 31.26 -3.55
C LYS A 70 38.25 30.94 -4.94
N ARG A 71 39.53 30.61 -5.03
CA ARG A 71 40.19 30.22 -6.29
C ARG A 71 39.57 28.95 -6.89
N TRP A 72 39.30 27.92 -6.08
CA TRP A 72 38.61 26.70 -6.53
C TRP A 72 37.20 26.97 -7.05
N ARG A 73 36.46 27.90 -6.43
CA ARG A 73 35.13 28.30 -6.92
C ARG A 73 35.23 29.00 -8.28
N GLN A 74 36.21 29.87 -8.48
CA GLN A 74 36.45 30.53 -9.76
C GLN A 74 36.82 29.52 -10.86
N THR A 75 37.81 28.65 -10.64
CA THR A 75 38.23 27.63 -11.62
C THR A 75 37.10 26.66 -11.97
N SER A 76 36.28 26.28 -10.98
CA SER A 76 35.10 25.42 -11.20
C SER A 76 33.99 26.14 -11.98
N SER A 77 33.85 27.45 -11.83
CA SER A 77 32.94 28.27 -12.62
C SER A 77 33.39 28.34 -14.09
N GLU A 78 34.65 28.66 -14.32
CA GLU A 78 35.25 28.75 -15.67
C GLU A 78 35.20 27.42 -16.41
N TYR A 79 35.54 26.30 -15.74
CA TYR A 79 35.43 24.96 -16.34
C TYR A 79 34.00 24.64 -16.77
N ARG A 80 33.00 24.99 -15.93
CA ARG A 80 31.59 24.79 -16.26
C ARG A 80 31.13 25.67 -17.42
N LYS A 81 31.61 26.92 -17.49
CA LYS A 81 31.34 27.84 -18.60
C LYS A 81 31.90 27.28 -19.92
N LYS A 82 33.18 26.86 -19.92
CA LYS A 82 33.85 26.28 -21.10
C LYS A 82 33.14 25.01 -21.61
N ARG A 83 32.67 24.15 -20.70
CA ARG A 83 31.89 22.95 -21.07
C ARG A 83 30.55 23.27 -21.73
N ARG A 84 29.82 24.29 -21.25
CA ARG A 84 28.56 24.72 -21.87
C ARG A 84 28.77 25.29 -23.26
N THR A 85 29.79 26.13 -23.46
CA THR A 85 30.11 26.65 -24.78
C THR A 85 30.47 25.54 -25.77
N GLN A 86 31.22 24.52 -25.34
CA GLN A 86 31.53 23.36 -26.19
C GLN A 86 30.28 22.54 -26.54
N GLU A 87 29.39 22.32 -25.57
CA GLU A 87 28.13 21.57 -25.79
C GLU A 87 27.15 22.32 -26.71
N ASN A 88 27.12 23.66 -26.62
CA ASN A 88 26.32 24.48 -27.53
C ASN A 88 26.91 24.51 -28.95
N LEU A 89 28.25 24.55 -29.08
CA LEU A 89 28.92 24.47 -30.38
C LEU A 89 28.65 23.14 -31.07
N ASN A 90 28.78 22.02 -30.34
CA ASN A 90 28.50 20.70 -30.90
C ASN A 90 27.03 20.54 -31.32
N ARG A 91 26.09 21.10 -30.56
CA ARG A 91 24.67 21.08 -30.91
C ARG A 91 24.39 21.88 -32.18
N PHE A 92 25.01 23.04 -32.32
CA PHE A 92 24.89 23.86 -33.52
C PHE A 92 25.40 23.11 -34.76
N LEU A 93 26.54 22.43 -34.66
CA LEU A 93 27.09 21.60 -35.74
C LEU A 93 26.17 20.40 -36.08
N GLU A 94 25.59 19.74 -35.07
CA GLU A 94 24.62 18.64 -35.28
C GLU A 94 23.32 19.12 -35.93
N GLU A 95 22.86 20.34 -35.66
CA GLU A 95 21.63 20.91 -36.24
C GLU A 95 21.81 21.38 -37.70
N THR A 96 23.06 21.66 -38.13
CA THR A 96 23.35 22.20 -39.49
C THR A 96 23.84 21.17 -40.51
N THR A 97 23.98 19.89 -40.14
CA THR A 97 24.51 18.87 -41.06
C THR A 97 23.42 17.85 -41.43
N PRO A 98 23.08 17.65 -42.71
CA PRO A 98 22.02 16.71 -43.11
C PRO A 98 22.43 15.24 -42.83
N PRO A 99 21.48 14.38 -42.42
CA PRO A 99 21.77 12.99 -42.10
C PRO A 99 22.03 12.15 -43.36
N SER A 100 23.16 11.45 -43.41
CA SER A 100 23.48 10.51 -44.49
C SER A 100 22.66 9.22 -44.39
N THR A 101 22.24 8.71 -45.54
CA THR A 101 21.46 7.47 -45.72
C THR A 101 22.29 6.24 -45.31
N PRO A 102 21.78 5.34 -44.44
CA PRO A 102 22.51 4.16 -44.03
C PRO A 102 22.45 3.06 -45.10
N THR A 103 23.62 2.64 -45.61
CA THR A 103 23.78 1.54 -46.56
C THR A 103 23.75 0.19 -45.84
N ARG A 104 23.13 -0.82 -46.46
CA ARG A 104 22.75 -2.14 -45.93
C ARG A 104 23.91 -3.09 -45.53
N LEU A 105 25.15 -2.61 -45.47
CA LEU A 105 26.35 -3.43 -45.21
C LEU A 105 26.87 -3.35 -43.77
N ASP A 106 26.43 -2.39 -42.95
CA ASP A 106 26.93 -2.19 -41.58
C ASP A 106 26.31 -3.11 -40.51
N ALA A 107 25.42 -4.04 -40.89
CA ALA A 107 24.64 -4.84 -39.94
C ALA A 107 25.27 -6.20 -39.56
N LEU A 108 26.41 -6.59 -40.13
CA LEU A 108 26.94 -7.95 -39.95
C LEU A 108 28.24 -8.08 -39.15
N PHE A 109 28.91 -6.99 -38.78
CA PHE A 109 30.14 -7.07 -37.99
C PHE A 109 30.21 -5.95 -36.96
N ASN A 110 29.64 -6.17 -35.76
CA ASN A 110 30.18 -5.62 -34.50
C ASN A 110 29.38 -6.13 -33.29
N GLU A 111 29.83 -7.24 -32.70
CA GLU A 111 29.54 -7.59 -31.33
C GLU A 111 30.42 -6.77 -30.37
N HIS A 112 30.03 -5.53 -30.06
CA HIS A 112 30.38 -4.88 -28.79
C HIS A 112 29.42 -3.70 -28.50
N PRO A 113 29.02 -3.49 -27.23
CA PRO A 113 27.89 -2.63 -26.90
C PRO A 113 28.31 -1.16 -26.85
N ALA A 114 28.13 -0.43 -27.95
CA ALA A 114 28.15 1.02 -27.94
C ALA A 114 27.00 1.63 -28.75
N ASN A 115 26.29 2.53 -28.09
CA ASN A 115 25.61 3.70 -28.64
C ASN A 115 24.47 3.49 -29.66
N ILE A 116 23.24 3.48 -29.12
CA ILE A 116 22.05 3.93 -29.87
C ILE A 116 21.97 5.47 -29.73
N PRO A 117 22.11 6.25 -30.82
CA PRO A 117 21.78 7.67 -30.84
C PRO A 117 20.26 7.80 -30.98
N GLY A 118 19.60 8.09 -29.86
CA GLY A 118 18.15 8.17 -29.81
C GLY A 118 17.61 8.04 -28.40
N SER A 119 18.12 8.83 -27.46
CA SER A 119 17.59 8.83 -26.09
C SER A 119 17.58 10.22 -25.51
N SER A 120 16.38 10.75 -25.32
CA SER A 120 16.11 12.01 -24.60
C SER A 120 16.97 12.13 -23.33
N GLY A 121 17.42 13.36 -23.03
CA GLY A 121 18.37 13.69 -21.96
C GLY A 121 17.99 13.23 -20.52
N ARG A 122 16.81 12.65 -20.31
CA ARG A 122 16.39 12.06 -19.02
C ARG A 122 17.03 10.69 -18.73
N SER A 123 17.31 9.88 -19.75
CA SER A 123 17.87 8.53 -19.60
C SER A 123 19.34 8.54 -19.15
N ALA A 124 20.14 9.45 -19.70
CA ALA A 124 21.56 9.62 -19.37
C ALA A 124 21.78 10.18 -17.97
N ALA A 125 20.88 11.06 -17.49
CA ALA A 125 20.86 11.55 -16.12
C ALA A 125 20.54 10.43 -15.12
N GLY A 126 19.63 9.52 -15.48
CA GLY A 126 19.29 8.32 -14.69
C GLY A 126 20.49 7.39 -14.49
N ARG A 127 21.21 7.05 -15.56
CA ARG A 127 22.40 6.16 -15.49
C ARG A 127 23.53 6.77 -14.66
N LYS A 128 23.82 8.07 -14.81
CA LYS A 128 24.79 8.78 -13.95
C LYS A 128 24.37 8.83 -12.48
N ARG A 129 23.07 8.95 -12.20
CA ARG A 129 22.53 8.93 -10.82
C ARG A 129 22.61 7.54 -10.19
N VAL A 130 22.37 6.48 -10.97
CA VAL A 130 22.51 5.08 -10.56
C VAL A 130 23.98 4.75 -10.28
N LEU A 131 24.92 5.14 -11.15
CA LEU A 131 26.35 4.93 -10.94
C LEU A 131 26.88 5.70 -9.72
N ARG A 132 26.44 6.96 -9.52
CA ARG A 132 26.75 7.72 -8.29
C ARG A 132 26.20 7.05 -7.03
N LYS A 133 24.94 6.58 -7.07
CA LYS A 133 24.35 5.83 -5.95
C LYS A 133 25.10 4.53 -5.69
N ARG A 134 25.48 3.77 -6.72
CA ARG A 134 26.24 2.51 -6.59
C ARG A 134 27.62 2.76 -5.96
N SER A 135 28.35 3.76 -6.44
CA SER A 135 29.61 4.21 -5.84
C SER A 135 29.43 4.65 -4.37
N GLN A 136 28.36 5.37 -4.05
CA GLN A 136 28.08 5.83 -2.70
C GLN A 136 27.71 4.66 -1.77
N THR A 137 26.96 3.68 -2.25
CA THR A 137 26.63 2.44 -1.51
C THR A 137 27.88 1.60 -1.27
N VAL A 138 28.77 1.45 -2.26
CA VAL A 138 30.05 0.71 -2.10
C VAL A 138 30.94 1.40 -1.06
N ARG A 139 31.02 2.74 -1.06
CA ARG A 139 31.76 3.48 -0.02
C ARG A 139 31.14 3.32 1.37
N LYS A 140 29.80 3.34 1.46
CA LYS A 140 29.08 3.09 2.73
C LYS A 140 29.34 1.67 3.23
N LEU A 141 29.28 0.66 2.37
CA LEU A 141 29.62 -0.73 2.70
C LEU A 141 31.05 -0.85 3.25
N LYS A 142 32.02 -0.21 2.58
CA LYS A 142 33.42 -0.24 3.02
C LYS A 142 33.63 0.48 4.36
N ASN A 143 32.89 1.57 4.61
CA ASN A 143 32.92 2.25 5.90
C ASN A 143 32.26 1.42 7.01
N VAL A 144 31.10 0.80 6.73
CA VAL A 144 30.41 -0.09 7.67
C VAL A 144 31.25 -1.32 7.98
N GLN A 145 31.98 -1.89 7.01
CA GLN A 145 32.93 -2.97 7.26
C GLN A 145 34.06 -2.52 8.19
N LYS A 146 34.69 -1.37 7.94
CA LYS A 146 35.70 -0.80 8.85
C LYS A 146 35.14 -0.55 10.25
N GLU A 147 33.91 -0.07 10.34
CA GLU A 147 33.22 0.15 11.61
C GLU A 147 32.95 -1.17 12.33
N ARG A 148 32.47 -2.18 11.61
CA ARG A 148 32.26 -3.55 12.12
C ARG A 148 33.56 -4.14 12.62
N ASP A 149 34.69 -3.93 11.94
CA ASP A 149 35.99 -4.47 12.36
C ASP A 149 36.55 -3.73 13.58
N MET A 150 36.36 -2.40 13.66
CA MET A 150 36.64 -1.62 14.86
C MET A 150 35.77 -2.09 16.04
N TYR A 151 34.47 -2.19 15.82
CA TYR A 151 33.53 -2.91 16.68
C TYR A 151 33.66 -4.44 16.52
N ARG A 152 34.82 -5.00 16.20
CA ARG A 152 35.14 -6.43 16.40
C ARG A 152 36.32 -6.52 17.35
N ARG A 153 37.30 -5.63 17.15
CA ARG A 153 38.42 -5.38 18.08
C ARG A 153 37.97 -4.87 19.45
N LYS A 154 37.02 -3.92 19.54
CA LYS A 154 36.61 -3.33 20.84
C LYS A 154 36.05 -4.35 21.86
N ALA A 155 35.20 -5.27 21.45
CA ALA A 155 34.60 -6.31 22.29
C ALA A 155 35.46 -7.53 22.40
N ILE A 156 36.40 -7.81 21.49
CA ILE A 156 37.50 -8.72 21.85
C ILE A 156 38.23 -8.13 23.06
N ARG A 157 38.62 -6.84 22.99
CA ARG A 157 39.25 -6.13 24.11
C ARG A 157 38.40 -6.12 25.40
N TYR A 158 37.10 -5.84 25.31
CA TYR A 158 36.20 -5.89 26.48
C TYR A 158 35.94 -7.31 26.98
N LYS A 159 35.85 -8.31 26.10
CA LYS A 159 35.70 -9.73 26.46
C LYS A 159 36.95 -10.21 27.19
N THR A 160 38.16 -9.88 26.71
CA THR A 160 39.42 -10.18 27.40
C THR A 160 39.51 -9.45 28.74
N LYS A 161 39.10 -8.18 28.84
CA LYS A 161 39.04 -7.45 30.11
C LYS A 161 38.05 -8.09 31.09
N TYR A 162 36.87 -8.48 30.61
CA TYR A 162 35.85 -9.18 31.40
C TYR A 162 36.36 -10.53 31.90
N TYR A 163 37.02 -11.34 31.06
CA TYR A 163 37.61 -12.60 31.50
C TYR A 163 38.71 -12.39 32.53
N ARG A 164 39.59 -11.38 32.37
CA ARG A 164 40.61 -11.03 33.38
C ARG A 164 40.01 -10.58 34.71
N MET A 165 38.94 -9.78 34.68
CA MET A 165 38.22 -9.39 35.89
C MET A 165 37.47 -10.57 36.50
N LYS A 166 36.90 -11.46 35.68
CA LYS A 166 36.20 -12.66 36.13
C LYS A 166 37.17 -13.66 36.77
N SER A 167 38.35 -13.87 36.19
CA SER A 167 39.39 -14.72 36.78
C SER A 167 40.03 -14.12 38.03
N GLN A 168 40.08 -12.79 38.17
CA GLN A 168 40.38 -12.13 39.46
C GLN A 168 39.24 -12.31 40.48
N SER A 169 37.96 -12.25 40.07
CA SER A 169 36.83 -12.45 40.98
C SER A 169 36.63 -13.90 41.43
N ILE A 170 37.03 -14.88 40.60
CA ILE A 170 36.95 -16.31 40.91
C ILE A 170 38.01 -16.72 41.95
N LYS A 171 39.14 -15.99 42.04
CA LYS A 171 40.14 -16.21 43.10
C LYS A 171 39.78 -15.61 44.47
N ILE A 172 38.73 -14.77 44.58
CA ILE A 172 38.42 -14.00 45.81
C ILE A 172 37.22 -14.55 46.62
N ASN A 173 36.37 -15.43 46.08
CA ASN A 173 35.17 -15.89 46.81
C ASN A 173 35.20 -17.38 47.18
N ARG A 174 35.96 -17.72 48.23
CA ARG A 174 35.80 -18.97 48.99
C ARG A 174 35.44 -18.72 50.47
N GLU A 175 34.78 -17.61 50.78
CA GLU A 175 34.24 -17.40 52.12
C GLU A 175 32.87 -18.05 52.26
N SER A 176 32.83 -19.18 52.96
CA SER A 176 31.59 -19.84 53.38
C SER A 176 30.69 -18.88 54.18
N PRO A 177 29.34 -18.97 54.10
CA PRO A 177 28.43 -18.17 54.91
C PRO A 177 28.75 -18.20 56.42
N ARG A 178 29.31 -19.31 56.92
CA ARG A 178 29.79 -19.43 58.31
C ARG A 178 31.01 -18.56 58.59
N ILE A 179 31.93 -18.47 57.64
CA ILE A 179 33.16 -17.65 57.77
C ILE A 179 32.78 -16.17 57.78
N LYS A 180 31.89 -15.74 56.88
CA LYS A 180 31.38 -14.34 56.86
C LYS A 180 30.69 -13.95 58.16
N VAL A 181 29.85 -14.83 58.71
CA VAL A 181 29.20 -14.55 59.99
C VAL A 181 30.21 -14.57 61.14
N ALA A 182 31.19 -15.48 61.12
CA ALA A 182 32.27 -15.49 62.11
C ALA A 182 33.12 -14.21 62.08
N GLU A 183 33.36 -13.65 60.89
CA GLU A 183 34.09 -12.41 60.71
C GLU A 183 33.27 -11.19 61.13
N LEU A 184 31.98 -11.13 60.75
CA LEU A 184 31.04 -10.09 61.19
C LEU A 184 30.84 -10.06 62.71
N THR A 185 31.07 -11.19 63.37
CA THR A 185 30.88 -11.36 64.81
C THR A 185 32.20 -11.44 65.57
N LYS A 186 33.33 -11.17 64.90
CA LYS A 186 34.67 -11.22 65.50
C LYS A 186 34.80 -10.15 66.59
N GLY A 187 35.11 -10.60 67.81
CA GLY A 187 35.24 -9.73 68.99
C GLY A 187 33.96 -9.49 69.79
N GLN A 188 32.83 -10.13 69.44
CA GLN A 188 31.57 -10.00 70.17
C GLN A 188 31.10 -11.34 70.78
N LYS A 189 30.67 -11.34 72.05
CA LYS A 189 30.02 -12.50 72.68
C LYS A 189 28.56 -12.56 72.23
N ILE A 190 28.24 -13.47 71.32
CA ILE A 190 26.89 -13.65 70.74
C ILE A 190 26.38 -15.04 71.09
N SER A 191 25.10 -15.17 71.42
CA SER A 191 24.47 -16.46 71.71
C SER A 191 24.49 -17.39 70.48
N LYS A 192 24.53 -18.70 70.72
CA LYS A 192 24.51 -19.70 69.63
C LYS A 192 23.29 -19.54 68.72
N GLU A 193 22.15 -19.13 69.28
CA GLU A 193 20.89 -18.94 68.55
C GLU A 193 20.96 -17.76 67.59
N VAL A 194 21.46 -16.61 68.06
CA VAL A 194 21.63 -15.41 67.21
C VAL A 194 22.64 -15.68 66.10
N ARG A 195 23.73 -16.40 66.39
CA ARG A 195 24.69 -16.82 65.37
C ARG A 195 24.04 -17.70 64.30
N ARG A 196 23.14 -18.61 64.69
CA ARG A 196 22.41 -19.49 63.76
C ARG A 196 21.47 -18.70 62.84
N GLN A 197 20.75 -17.71 63.38
CA GLN A 197 19.87 -16.85 62.58
C GLN A 197 20.64 -15.97 61.58
N LEU A 198 21.80 -15.44 61.98
CA LEU A 198 22.66 -14.68 61.07
C LEU A 198 23.21 -15.55 59.93
N VAL A 199 23.64 -16.79 60.24
CA VAL A 199 24.05 -17.76 59.22
C VAL A 199 22.90 -18.08 58.27
N PHE A 200 21.69 -18.30 58.79
CA PHE A 200 20.51 -18.54 57.97
C PHE A 200 20.22 -17.39 57.00
N GLY A 201 20.32 -16.14 57.46
CA GLY A 201 20.16 -14.96 56.61
C GLY A 201 21.16 -14.91 55.45
N GLU A 202 22.44 -15.20 55.69
CA GLU A 202 23.47 -15.17 54.65
C GLU A 202 23.36 -16.38 53.69
N VAL A 203 22.92 -17.54 54.18
CA VAL A 203 22.62 -18.71 53.34
C VAL A 203 21.44 -18.40 52.41
N LEU A 204 20.34 -17.87 52.94
CA LEU A 204 19.16 -17.52 52.15
C LEU A 204 19.50 -16.48 51.07
N LYS A 205 20.29 -15.47 51.42
CA LYS A 205 20.81 -14.48 50.48
C LYS A 205 21.62 -15.13 49.34
N THR A 206 22.52 -16.06 49.66
CA THR A 206 23.34 -16.78 48.68
C THR A 206 22.47 -17.64 47.76
N GLN A 207 21.47 -18.35 48.32
CA GLN A 207 20.54 -19.17 47.54
C GLN A 207 19.68 -18.31 46.58
N LEU A 208 19.19 -17.15 47.03
CA LEU A 208 18.42 -16.23 46.18
C LEU A 208 19.26 -15.65 45.04
N GLN A 209 20.56 -15.40 45.27
CA GLN A 209 21.49 -14.98 44.21
C GLN A 209 21.67 -16.10 43.18
N GLN A 210 21.88 -17.33 43.64
CA GLN A 210 22.08 -18.49 42.77
C GLN A 210 20.84 -18.77 41.90
N ASN A 211 19.66 -18.85 42.51
CA ASN A 211 18.39 -19.02 41.80
C ASN A 211 18.17 -17.89 40.77
N PHE A 212 18.55 -16.65 41.11
CA PHE A 212 18.44 -15.53 40.16
C PHE A 212 19.41 -15.66 38.98
N ILE A 213 20.61 -16.18 39.17
CA ILE A 213 21.58 -16.43 38.10
C ILE A 213 21.06 -17.51 37.15
N GLU A 214 20.54 -18.61 37.69
CA GLU A 214 20.01 -19.78 36.96
C GLU A 214 18.81 -19.44 36.06
N LEU A 215 18.03 -18.39 36.37
CA LEU A 215 16.95 -17.89 35.49
C LEU A 215 17.43 -17.37 34.12
N GLY A 216 18.74 -17.30 33.86
CA GLY A 216 19.31 -17.00 32.55
C GLY A 216 19.04 -15.58 32.05
N TYR A 217 18.91 -15.38 30.73
CA TYR A 217 18.72 -14.05 30.13
C TYR A 217 17.25 -13.59 30.02
N SER A 218 16.29 -14.38 30.52
CA SER A 218 14.87 -14.05 30.41
C SER A 218 14.48 -12.89 31.33
N ALA A 219 14.28 -11.70 30.75
CA ALA A 219 13.88 -10.50 31.50
C ALA A 219 12.54 -10.67 32.23
N LYS A 220 11.58 -11.41 31.66
CA LYS A 220 10.26 -11.65 32.25
C LYS A 220 10.33 -12.51 33.51
N LYS A 221 11.09 -13.61 33.47
CA LYS A 221 11.26 -14.51 34.63
C LYS A 221 12.03 -13.83 35.76
N LYS A 222 13.13 -13.14 35.44
CA LYS A 222 13.90 -12.35 36.41
C LYS A 222 13.08 -11.23 37.06
N ARG A 223 12.16 -10.61 36.31
CA ARG A 223 11.24 -9.59 36.85
C ARG A 223 10.27 -10.19 37.87
N LYS A 224 9.58 -11.28 37.51
CA LYS A 224 8.65 -11.95 38.44
C LYS A 224 9.37 -12.39 39.71
N PHE A 225 10.58 -12.93 39.59
CA PHE A 225 11.37 -13.35 40.75
C PHE A 225 11.65 -12.19 41.73
N ILE A 226 12.03 -11.01 41.23
CA ILE A 226 12.27 -9.82 42.06
C ILE A 226 10.97 -9.34 42.73
N GLU A 227 9.85 -9.40 42.01
CA GLU A 227 8.54 -8.98 42.54
C GLU A 227 8.10 -9.83 43.73
N HIS A 228 8.26 -11.16 43.63
CA HIS A 228 7.90 -12.09 44.71
C HIS A 228 8.87 -12.01 45.90
N THR A 229 10.13 -11.65 45.66
CA THR A 229 11.16 -11.58 46.70
C THR A 229 11.36 -10.20 47.32
N SER A 230 10.78 -9.13 46.76
CA SER A 230 10.94 -7.73 47.22
C SER A 230 9.59 -7.05 47.50
N GLY A 231 8.69 -7.77 48.18
CA GLY A 231 7.34 -7.32 48.52
C GLY A 231 7.26 -6.27 49.64
N ASN A 232 6.04 -6.00 50.11
CA ASN A 232 5.74 -4.89 51.05
C ASN A 232 6.43 -5.04 52.41
N VAL A 233 6.68 -6.27 52.88
CA VAL A 233 7.35 -6.54 54.16
C VAL A 233 8.78 -5.99 54.16
N ILE A 234 9.55 -6.28 53.11
CA ILE A 234 10.93 -5.79 52.95
C ILE A 234 10.97 -4.26 52.85
N LYS A 235 9.94 -3.65 52.22
CA LYS A 235 9.80 -2.19 52.16
C LYS A 235 9.50 -1.58 53.52
N LYS A 236 8.59 -2.20 54.30
CA LYS A 236 8.23 -1.78 55.66
C LYS A 236 9.45 -1.69 56.56
N TYR A 237 10.34 -2.68 56.49
CA TYR A 237 11.59 -2.73 57.27
C TYR A 237 12.80 -2.06 56.59
N ARG A 238 12.60 -1.30 55.50
CA ARG A 238 13.65 -0.55 54.78
C ARG A 238 14.84 -1.38 54.26
N LEU A 239 14.66 -2.69 54.07
CA LEU A 239 15.71 -3.61 53.60
C LEU A 239 15.83 -3.71 52.06
N ILE A 240 15.20 -2.81 51.32
CA ILE A 240 15.23 -2.77 49.84
C ILE A 240 16.66 -2.61 49.31
N ASN A 241 17.54 -1.93 50.05
CA ASN A 241 18.93 -1.76 49.62
C ASN A 241 19.73 -3.07 49.72
N GLU A 242 19.40 -3.95 50.66
CA GLU A 242 20.00 -5.29 50.71
C GLU A 242 19.52 -6.15 49.53
N THR A 243 18.23 -6.08 49.15
CA THR A 243 17.75 -6.79 47.96
C THR A 243 18.32 -6.23 46.65
N LYS A 244 18.64 -4.93 46.58
CA LYS A 244 19.40 -4.34 45.46
C LYS A 244 20.82 -4.89 45.34
N LYS A 245 21.49 -5.22 46.45
CA LYS A 245 22.82 -5.86 46.43
C LYS A 245 22.76 -7.28 45.87
N ILE A 246 21.63 -7.97 46.03
CA ILE A 246 21.36 -9.31 45.49
C ILE A 246 21.05 -9.25 43.98
N PHE A 247 20.15 -8.34 43.54
CA PHE A 247 19.59 -8.38 42.17
C PHE A 247 20.05 -7.25 41.23
N GLY A 248 20.70 -6.20 41.73
CA GLY A 248 21.18 -5.03 40.99
C GLY A 248 20.19 -3.85 40.93
N SER A 249 20.69 -2.62 41.15
CA SER A 249 19.89 -1.40 41.38
C SER A 249 18.96 -0.94 40.24
N HIS A 250 19.23 -1.27 38.98
CA HIS A 250 18.53 -0.68 37.82
C HIS A 250 17.18 -1.32 37.46
N LYS A 251 16.81 -2.45 38.06
CA LYS A 251 15.61 -3.22 37.65
C LYS A 251 14.37 -3.01 38.52
N ILE A 252 14.52 -2.42 39.71
CA ILE A 252 13.44 -2.27 40.71
C ILE A 252 12.61 -0.98 40.52
N GLN A 253 13.15 0.06 39.87
CA GLN A 253 12.52 1.38 39.76
C GLN A 253 11.53 1.59 38.57
N LYS A 254 11.41 0.65 37.61
CA LYS A 254 10.72 0.91 36.33
C LYS A 254 9.18 0.85 36.34
N ASN A 255 8.52 0.58 37.47
CA ASN A 255 7.10 0.17 37.42
C ASN A 255 6.07 1.31 37.27
N LYS A 256 6.23 2.50 37.87
CA LYS A 256 5.17 3.54 37.77
C LYS A 256 5.14 4.33 36.45
N ALA A 257 6.28 4.44 35.74
CA ALA A 257 6.35 5.20 34.49
C ALA A 257 5.84 4.38 33.28
N SER A 258 6.00 3.05 33.31
CA SER A 258 5.68 2.17 32.18
C SER A 258 4.18 2.05 31.89
N GLU A 259 3.33 1.99 32.91
CA GLU A 259 1.87 1.84 32.75
C GLU A 259 1.22 3.11 32.19
N ARG A 260 1.58 4.29 32.72
CA ARG A 260 1.10 5.59 32.20
C ARG A 260 1.51 5.84 30.74
N ILE A 261 2.71 5.39 30.33
CA ILE A 261 3.16 5.52 28.94
C ILE A 261 2.33 4.66 27.99
N ASN A 262 1.89 3.47 28.43
CA ASN A 262 1.09 2.57 27.59
C ASN A 262 -0.34 3.10 27.40
N GLU A 263 -1.00 3.58 28.45
CA GLU A 263 -2.34 4.20 28.32
C GLU A 263 -2.33 5.44 27.43
N THR A 264 -1.31 6.30 27.58
CA THR A 264 -1.17 7.52 26.77
C THR A 264 -0.91 7.19 25.30
N LYS A 265 -0.14 6.13 25.02
CA LYS A 265 0.10 5.62 23.66
C LYS A 265 -1.18 5.09 23.02
N VAL A 266 -1.99 4.33 23.75
CA VAL A 266 -3.26 3.77 23.26
C VAL A 266 -4.29 4.87 22.99
N LYS A 267 -4.44 5.85 23.89
CA LYS A 267 -5.32 7.01 23.65
C LYS A 267 -4.89 7.80 22.41
N ARG A 268 -3.58 7.99 22.22
CA ARG A 268 -3.03 8.69 21.05
C ARG A 268 -3.23 7.90 19.75
N SER A 269 -3.05 6.58 19.74
CA SER A 269 -3.30 5.76 18.55
C SER A 269 -4.77 5.80 18.13
N ASN A 270 -5.69 5.74 19.10
CA ASN A 270 -7.13 5.82 18.81
C ASN A 270 -7.50 7.19 18.22
N LEU A 271 -6.99 8.28 18.80
CA LEU A 271 -7.18 9.63 18.26
C LEU A 271 -6.69 9.75 16.81
N ILE A 272 -5.51 9.19 16.48
CA ILE A 272 -4.97 9.20 15.12
C ILE A 272 -5.95 8.50 14.17
N THR A 273 -6.46 7.33 14.55
CA THR A 273 -7.41 6.56 13.74
C THR A 273 -8.71 7.32 13.52
N VAL A 274 -9.28 7.92 14.57
CA VAL A 274 -10.52 8.71 14.50
C VAL A 274 -10.37 9.91 13.56
N VAL A 275 -9.30 10.69 13.71
CA VAL A 275 -9.04 11.86 12.84
C VAL A 275 -8.81 11.44 11.39
N ARG A 276 -8.09 10.33 11.14
CA ARG A 276 -7.90 9.81 9.78
C ARG A 276 -9.20 9.35 9.15
N LYS A 277 -10.00 8.55 9.87
CA LYS A 277 -11.33 8.11 9.43
C LYS A 277 -12.22 9.33 9.12
N PHE A 278 -12.17 10.40 9.91
CA PHE A 278 -12.90 11.64 9.64
C PHE A 278 -12.49 12.30 8.32
N TYR A 279 -11.18 12.43 8.05
CA TYR A 279 -10.70 12.98 6.78
C TYR A 279 -11.07 12.10 5.57
N GLU A 280 -11.17 10.78 5.74
CA GLU A 280 -11.47 9.84 4.66
C GLU A 280 -12.96 9.75 4.30
N ARG A 281 -13.85 10.38 5.07
CA ARG A 281 -15.27 10.44 4.74
C ARG A 281 -15.50 11.23 3.44
N ASP A 282 -16.43 10.78 2.62
CA ASP A 282 -16.68 11.32 1.27
C ASP A 282 -17.27 12.75 1.28
N ASP A 283 -17.90 13.15 2.39
CA ASP A 283 -18.35 14.52 2.66
C ASP A 283 -17.17 15.47 2.95
N ASN A 284 -16.14 14.99 3.66
CA ASN A 284 -14.99 15.79 4.09
C ASN A 284 -13.83 15.79 3.08
N SER A 285 -13.69 14.73 2.30
CA SER A 285 -12.77 14.68 1.17
C SER A 285 -13.29 13.81 0.05
N ARG A 286 -13.00 14.17 -1.21
CA ARG A 286 -13.40 13.40 -2.39
C ARG A 286 -12.24 12.65 -3.00
N MET A 287 -12.46 11.39 -3.36
CA MET A 287 -11.45 10.60 -4.04
C MET A 287 -11.31 11.04 -5.50
N CYS A 288 -10.07 11.22 -5.95
CA CYS A 288 -9.82 11.53 -7.36
C CYS A 288 -10.04 10.27 -8.20
N PRO A 289 -10.74 10.35 -9.34
CA PRO A 289 -11.00 9.18 -10.20
C PRO A 289 -9.78 8.84 -11.08
N GLY A 290 -8.89 9.80 -11.33
CA GLY A 290 -7.82 9.66 -12.31
C GLY A 290 -6.79 8.59 -11.95
N LYS A 291 -6.40 7.78 -12.94
CA LYS A 291 -5.31 6.78 -12.80
C LYS A 291 -3.98 7.42 -12.37
N LYS A 292 -3.75 8.68 -12.73
CA LYS A 292 -2.52 9.44 -12.38
C LYS A 292 -2.63 10.18 -11.04
N ASP A 293 -3.82 10.27 -10.45
CA ASP A 293 -4.06 10.99 -9.20
C ASP A 293 -3.70 10.15 -7.97
N THR A 294 -2.43 9.79 -7.86
CA THR A 294 -1.89 9.01 -6.73
C THR A 294 -0.75 9.75 -6.06
N ILE A 295 -0.59 9.52 -4.77
CA ILE A 295 0.51 10.07 -3.98
C ILE A 295 1.26 8.92 -3.34
N THR A 296 2.59 8.98 -3.41
CA THR A 296 3.47 7.98 -2.79
C THR A 296 4.34 8.65 -1.76
N VAL A 297 4.21 8.24 -0.51
CA VAL A 297 5.05 8.68 0.61
C VAL A 297 5.53 7.43 1.34
N LYS A 298 6.83 7.36 1.68
CA LYS A 298 7.44 6.19 2.35
C LYS A 298 7.12 4.83 1.71
N LYS A 299 7.14 4.76 0.37
CA LYS A 299 6.77 3.56 -0.44
C LYS A 299 5.30 3.14 -0.35
N CYS A 300 4.47 3.82 0.45
CA CYS A 300 3.03 3.63 0.45
C CYS A 300 2.39 4.50 -0.64
N LYS A 301 1.83 3.87 -1.67
CA LYS A 301 1.11 4.55 -2.76
C LYS A 301 -0.40 4.50 -2.49
N LYS A 302 -1.06 5.65 -2.42
CA LYS A 302 -2.50 5.79 -2.16
C LYS A 302 -3.17 6.65 -3.22
N GLN A 303 -4.47 6.42 -3.46
CA GLN A 303 -5.27 7.29 -4.32
C GLN A 303 -5.43 8.65 -3.65
N LYS A 304 -5.24 9.73 -4.41
CA LYS A 304 -5.35 11.08 -3.91
C LYS A 304 -6.81 11.38 -3.55
N ARG A 305 -7.01 12.06 -2.43
CA ARG A 305 -8.29 12.66 -2.03
C ARG A 305 -8.10 14.17 -1.89
N TYR A 306 -9.06 14.97 -2.36
CA TYR A 306 -9.08 16.42 -2.12
C TYR A 306 -10.02 16.75 -0.99
N LEU A 307 -9.63 17.64 -0.10
CA LEU A 307 -10.53 18.16 0.94
C LEU A 307 -11.70 18.90 0.31
N SER A 308 -12.90 18.67 0.82
CA SER A 308 -14.13 19.32 0.36
C SER A 308 -14.28 20.75 0.89
N ASN A 309 -13.65 21.09 2.02
CA ASN A 309 -13.72 22.41 2.64
C ASN A 309 -12.35 22.83 3.23
N SER A 310 -12.25 24.04 3.77
CA SER A 310 -11.07 24.52 4.49
C SER A 310 -10.79 23.64 5.71
N LEU A 311 -9.51 23.53 6.09
CA LEU A 311 -9.12 22.78 7.29
C LEU A 311 -9.77 23.32 8.56
N ARG A 312 -10.04 24.63 8.61
CA ARG A 312 -10.66 25.28 9.77
C ARG A 312 -12.13 24.89 9.92
N ALA A 313 -12.90 24.98 8.84
CA ALA A 313 -14.28 24.50 8.83
C ALA A 313 -14.38 22.99 9.15
N LEU A 314 -13.46 22.18 8.62
CA LEU A 314 -13.41 20.75 8.94
C LEU A 314 -13.03 20.47 10.39
N TYR A 315 -12.21 21.32 11.00
CA TYR A 315 -11.87 21.22 12.42
C TYR A 315 -13.05 21.58 13.31
N GLU A 316 -13.77 22.66 12.99
CA GLU A 316 -15.00 23.06 13.71
C GLU A 316 -16.04 21.93 13.63
N LYS A 317 -16.24 21.36 12.43
CA LYS A 317 -17.09 20.17 12.25
C LYS A 317 -16.61 18.97 13.07
N PHE A 318 -15.30 18.67 13.06
CA PHE A 318 -14.74 17.58 13.87
C PHE A 318 -14.96 17.80 15.37
N ALA A 319 -14.75 19.03 15.84
CA ALA A 319 -14.93 19.41 17.24
C ALA A 319 -16.38 19.26 17.67
N LEU A 320 -17.34 19.74 16.86
CA LEU A 320 -18.78 19.56 17.10
C LEU A 320 -19.19 18.09 17.16
N GLU A 321 -18.68 17.26 16.25
CA GLU A 321 -19.01 15.82 16.21
C GLU A 321 -18.41 15.00 17.35
N ASN A 322 -17.34 15.49 18.01
CA ASN A 322 -16.56 14.72 18.99
C ASN A 322 -16.32 15.49 20.29
N LEU A 323 -17.22 16.42 20.62
CA LEU A 323 -17.06 17.43 21.67
C LEU A 323 -16.73 16.81 23.04
N ASP A 324 -17.27 15.62 23.32
CA ASP A 324 -17.15 14.93 24.62
C ASP A 324 -16.05 13.86 24.69
N LEU A 325 -15.48 13.46 23.54
CA LEU A 325 -14.56 12.31 23.48
C LEU A 325 -13.09 12.71 23.35
N TYR A 326 -12.78 13.80 22.63
CA TYR A 326 -11.40 14.16 22.32
C TYR A 326 -11.18 15.67 22.28
N LYS A 327 -10.44 16.21 23.26
CA LYS A 327 -9.91 17.58 23.20
C LYS A 327 -8.64 17.62 22.33
N ILE A 328 -8.79 18.11 21.09
CA ILE A 328 -7.71 18.23 20.11
C ILE A 328 -7.57 19.68 19.64
N SER A 329 -6.32 20.18 19.56
CA SER A 329 -6.04 21.51 19.00
C SER A 329 -6.04 21.47 17.46
N TYR A 330 -6.42 22.60 16.84
CA TYR A 330 -6.40 22.77 15.37
C TYR A 330 -5.07 22.33 14.73
N ALA A 331 -3.95 22.73 15.35
CA ALA A 331 -2.62 22.36 14.86
C ALA A 331 -2.38 20.84 14.86
N THR A 332 -2.85 20.14 15.90
CA THR A 332 -2.73 18.68 16.00
C THR A 332 -3.63 18.01 14.96
N PHE A 333 -4.86 18.50 14.77
CA PHE A 333 -5.79 18.01 13.75
C PHE A 333 -5.21 18.12 12.34
N CYS A 334 -4.57 19.23 12.01
CA CYS A 334 -3.88 19.43 10.73
C CYS A 334 -2.69 18.48 10.55
N LYS A 335 -1.89 18.25 11.61
CA LYS A 335 -0.73 17.33 11.57
C LYS A 335 -1.13 15.87 11.38
N LEU A 336 -2.29 15.48 11.90
CA LEU A 336 -2.80 14.10 11.82
C LEU A 336 -3.45 13.76 10.46
N ARG A 337 -3.58 14.75 9.57
CA ARG A 337 -4.13 14.54 8.22
C ARG A 337 -3.31 13.49 7.44
N PRO A 338 -3.96 12.49 6.83
CA PRO A 338 -3.27 11.55 5.95
C PRO A 338 -2.56 12.24 4.78
N PHE A 339 -1.40 11.73 4.36
CA PHE A 339 -0.62 12.36 3.26
C PHE A 339 -1.32 12.29 1.89
N TRP A 340 -2.26 11.35 1.71
CA TRP A 340 -3.04 11.19 0.49
C TRP A 340 -4.27 12.09 0.44
N VAL A 341 -4.63 12.73 1.57
CA VAL A 341 -5.66 13.76 1.64
C VAL A 341 -4.99 15.12 1.50
N VAL A 342 -5.22 15.79 0.39
CA VAL A 342 -4.48 16.98 -0.04
C VAL A 342 -5.38 18.18 -0.12
N ILE A 343 -4.86 19.33 0.32
CA ILE A 343 -5.51 20.62 0.09
C ILE A 343 -5.49 20.86 -1.42
N PRO A 344 -6.64 21.06 -2.07
CA PRO A 344 -6.63 21.41 -3.47
C PRO A 344 -5.88 22.75 -3.68
N THR A 345 -4.96 22.77 -4.65
CA THR A 345 -4.29 24.00 -5.12
C THR A 345 -5.30 24.94 -5.77
N ALA A 346 -5.03 26.25 -5.87
CA ALA A 346 -5.98 27.22 -6.46
C ALA A 346 -6.53 26.79 -7.84
N ALA A 347 -5.69 26.22 -8.71
CA ALA A 347 -6.08 25.64 -10.01
C ALA A 347 -6.89 24.32 -9.94
N LYS A 348 -7.11 23.77 -8.74
CA LYS A 348 -7.78 22.48 -8.46
C LYS A 348 -8.78 22.58 -7.31
N ARG A 349 -9.07 23.79 -6.81
CA ARG A 349 -10.00 24.07 -5.70
C ARG A 349 -11.46 23.80 -6.08
N GLU A 350 -11.71 23.61 -7.35
CA GLU A 350 -13.00 23.27 -7.91
C GLU A 350 -12.92 21.86 -8.45
N THR A 351 -13.41 20.87 -7.71
CA THR A 351 -13.72 19.59 -8.36
C THR A 351 -14.99 19.01 -7.78
N CYS A 352 -16.09 19.75 -7.96
CA CYS A 352 -17.33 19.12 -8.37
C CYS A 352 -17.31 19.04 -9.90
N LEU A 353 -17.53 17.87 -10.49
CA LEU A 353 -17.67 17.71 -11.94
C LEU A 353 -19.13 17.84 -12.39
N CYS A 354 -20.00 18.33 -11.51
CA CYS A 354 -21.39 18.59 -11.83
C CYS A 354 -21.47 19.83 -12.72
N MET A 355 -22.16 19.68 -13.85
CA MET A 355 -22.43 20.76 -14.79
C MET A 355 -23.18 21.92 -14.11
N ILE A 356 -24.06 21.64 -13.14
CA ILE A 356 -24.82 22.66 -12.40
C ILE A 356 -23.87 23.56 -11.57
N HIS A 357 -22.96 22.95 -10.79
CA HIS A 357 -21.97 23.67 -10.01
C HIS A 357 -20.99 24.46 -10.88
N GLU A 358 -20.45 23.82 -11.92
CA GLU A 358 -19.49 24.46 -12.83
C GLU A 358 -20.13 25.63 -13.61
N ASN A 359 -21.37 25.47 -14.09
CA ASN A 359 -22.07 26.55 -14.80
C ASN A 359 -22.40 27.72 -13.88
N MET A 360 -22.86 27.45 -12.66
CA MET A 360 -23.14 28.51 -11.68
C MET A 360 -21.86 29.27 -11.32
N LEU A 361 -20.76 28.56 -11.13
CA LEU A 361 -19.46 29.15 -10.89
C LEU A 361 -18.97 30.03 -12.05
N LEU A 362 -19.09 29.57 -13.30
CA LEU A 362 -18.69 30.35 -14.47
C LEU A 362 -19.50 31.65 -14.58
N LEU A 363 -20.80 31.59 -14.27
CA LEU A 363 -21.67 32.76 -14.22
C LEU A 363 -21.26 33.74 -13.11
N VAL A 364 -21.16 33.27 -11.86
CA VAL A 364 -20.79 34.08 -10.68
C VAL A 364 -19.41 34.72 -10.85
N THR A 365 -18.44 33.94 -11.37
CA THR A 365 -17.09 34.45 -11.63
C THR A 365 -17.10 35.58 -12.65
N LYS A 366 -17.87 35.44 -13.75
CA LYS A 366 -18.02 36.52 -14.74
C LYS A 366 -18.71 37.75 -14.13
N MET A 367 -19.78 37.56 -13.35
CA MET A 367 -20.49 38.66 -12.71
C MET A 367 -19.62 39.42 -11.71
N LYS A 368 -18.75 38.73 -10.97
CA LYS A 368 -17.75 39.37 -10.11
C LYS A 368 -16.71 40.17 -10.90
N LEU A 369 -16.24 39.63 -12.03
CA LEU A 369 -15.31 40.35 -12.92
C LEU A 369 -15.93 41.62 -13.49
N LEU A 370 -17.24 41.58 -13.80
CA LEU A 370 -18.02 42.74 -14.23
C LEU A 370 -18.45 43.65 -13.08
N GLN A 371 -18.03 43.35 -11.84
CA GLN A 371 -18.37 44.09 -10.62
C GLN A 371 -19.87 44.21 -10.33
N ILE A 372 -20.70 43.29 -10.84
CA ILE A 372 -22.15 43.25 -10.59
C ILE A 372 -22.47 42.73 -9.19
N ILE A 373 -21.66 41.79 -8.68
CA ILE A 373 -21.77 41.18 -7.35
C ILE A 373 -20.42 41.19 -6.63
N ASP A 374 -20.43 41.02 -5.31
CA ASP A 374 -19.20 40.98 -4.52
C ASP A 374 -18.63 39.59 -4.30
N GLU A 375 -19.47 38.58 -4.41
CA GLU A 375 -19.16 37.20 -4.15
C GLU A 375 -18.31 36.59 -5.26
N SER A 376 -17.27 35.85 -4.89
CA SER A 376 -16.33 35.26 -5.85
C SER A 376 -16.67 33.82 -6.21
N ASN A 377 -17.65 33.20 -5.55
CA ASN A 377 -18.03 31.81 -5.77
C ASN A 377 -19.51 31.56 -5.41
N PRO A 378 -20.15 30.52 -5.98
CA PRO A 378 -21.58 30.27 -5.77
C PRO A 378 -22.00 30.02 -4.32
N GLU A 379 -21.13 29.40 -3.52
CA GLU A 379 -21.45 29.11 -2.11
C GLU A 379 -21.53 30.41 -1.28
N ALA A 380 -20.67 31.39 -1.57
CA ALA A 380 -20.75 32.72 -0.96
C ALA A 380 -22.08 33.41 -1.30
N VAL A 381 -22.56 33.31 -2.56
CA VAL A 381 -23.87 33.83 -2.96
C VAL A 381 -24.99 33.14 -2.18
N CYS A 382 -24.94 31.82 -1.99
CA CYS A 382 -25.93 31.13 -1.17
C CYS A 382 -25.91 31.59 0.30
N ARG A 383 -24.71 31.82 0.87
CA ARG A 383 -24.57 32.27 2.27
C ARG A 383 -25.12 33.67 2.51
N THR A 384 -25.10 34.57 1.54
CA THR A 384 -25.67 35.92 1.73
C THR A 384 -27.20 35.89 1.82
N ILE A 385 -27.85 34.89 1.22
CA ILE A 385 -29.31 34.74 1.22
C ILE A 385 -29.83 33.65 2.17
N CYS A 386 -28.95 32.92 2.88
CA CYS A 386 -29.31 31.87 3.84
C CYS A 386 -28.85 32.24 5.25
N CYS A 387 -29.60 31.84 6.27
CA CYS A 387 -29.17 32.03 7.66
C CYS A 387 -28.02 31.10 8.05
N ASP A 388 -28.11 29.81 7.70
CA ASP A 388 -27.15 28.79 8.15
C ASP A 388 -26.97 27.62 7.17
N MET A 389 -27.29 27.83 5.88
CA MET A 389 -27.18 26.79 4.82
C MET A 389 -27.87 25.43 5.15
N ARG A 390 -28.80 25.42 6.11
CA ARG A 390 -29.64 24.26 6.45
C ARG A 390 -30.62 23.97 5.32
N ARG A 391 -31.15 22.74 5.28
CA ARG A 391 -32.08 22.28 4.24
C ARG A 391 -33.22 23.26 4.01
N GLU A 392 -33.86 23.74 5.08
CA GLU A 392 -34.99 24.68 5.01
C GLU A 392 -34.60 26.02 4.36
N CYS A 393 -33.36 26.48 4.62
CA CYS A 393 -32.83 27.70 4.00
C CYS A 393 -32.53 27.50 2.52
N LEU A 394 -31.96 26.34 2.15
CA LEU A 394 -31.58 26.00 0.78
C LEU A 394 -32.81 25.72 -0.10
N GLU A 395 -33.86 25.13 0.47
CA GLU A 395 -35.14 24.89 -0.18
C GLU A 395 -36.05 26.12 -0.20
N ARG A 396 -35.60 27.25 0.38
CA ARG A 396 -36.32 28.54 0.43
C ARG A 396 -37.65 28.50 1.20
N ILE A 397 -37.79 27.56 2.13
CA ILE A 397 -38.96 27.42 3.02
C ILE A 397 -38.70 28.00 4.43
N CYS A 398 -37.50 28.49 4.71
CA CYS A 398 -37.18 29.08 6.01
C CYS A 398 -37.81 30.47 6.16
N GLU A 399 -38.66 30.63 7.18
CA GLU A 399 -39.37 31.88 7.50
C GLU A 399 -38.46 33.11 7.63
N THR A 400 -37.23 32.93 8.09
CA THR A 400 -36.28 34.04 8.33
C THR A 400 -35.53 34.50 7.08
N CYS A 401 -35.36 33.64 6.07
CA CYS A 401 -34.55 33.97 4.89
C CYS A 401 -35.23 33.75 3.54
N LYS A 402 -36.47 33.22 3.50
CA LYS A 402 -37.20 32.94 2.26
C LYS A 402 -37.33 34.16 1.33
N HIS A 403 -37.40 35.37 1.90
CA HIS A 403 -37.51 36.63 1.16
C HIS A 403 -36.16 37.33 0.88
N LYS A 404 -35.03 36.83 1.41
CA LYS A 404 -33.72 37.45 1.16
C LYS A 404 -33.30 37.25 -0.29
N GLN A 405 -32.90 38.33 -0.95
CA GLN A 405 -32.43 38.31 -2.35
C GLN A 405 -30.95 38.66 -2.43
N VAL A 406 -30.33 38.32 -3.57
CA VAL A 406 -28.95 38.69 -3.87
C VAL A 406 -28.88 40.21 -4.06
N ILE A 407 -27.88 40.84 -3.45
CA ILE A 407 -27.65 42.28 -3.58
C ILE A 407 -26.76 42.51 -4.80
N PHE A 408 -27.21 43.36 -5.72
CA PHE A 408 -26.47 43.75 -6.92
C PHE A 408 -25.94 45.17 -6.79
N LYS A 409 -24.74 45.42 -7.31
CA LYS A 409 -24.19 46.78 -7.45
C LYS A 409 -24.82 47.50 -8.64
N THR A 410 -24.59 48.80 -8.76
CA THR A 410 -25.01 49.56 -9.94
C THR A 410 -24.31 49.03 -11.19
N TYR A 411 -25.07 48.68 -12.23
CA TYR A 411 -24.57 48.25 -13.54
C TYR A 411 -25.50 48.76 -14.66
N GLN A 412 -24.99 48.85 -15.90
CA GLN A 412 -25.79 49.15 -17.09
C GLN A 412 -26.44 47.88 -17.62
N GLU A 413 -27.78 47.79 -17.60
CA GLU A 413 -28.49 46.55 -17.92
C GLU A 413 -28.30 46.08 -19.36
N ASN A 414 -28.32 47.03 -20.31
CA ASN A 414 -28.25 46.76 -21.76
C ASN A 414 -26.83 46.62 -22.31
N GLU A 415 -25.82 46.60 -21.44
CA GLU A 415 -24.43 46.43 -21.87
C GLU A 415 -24.17 44.98 -22.28
N ASP A 416 -23.68 44.79 -23.49
CA ASP A 416 -23.33 43.49 -24.04
C ASP A 416 -22.18 42.85 -23.28
N SER A 417 -22.27 41.53 -23.09
CA SER A 417 -21.22 40.74 -22.49
C SER A 417 -21.31 39.27 -22.94
N SER A 418 -20.38 38.46 -22.48
CA SER A 418 -20.37 37.02 -22.69
C SER A 418 -19.88 36.28 -21.46
N TYR A 419 -20.36 35.05 -21.30
CA TYR A 419 -19.84 34.10 -20.31
C TYR A 419 -19.79 32.68 -20.90
N LYS A 420 -18.92 31.85 -20.32
CA LYS A 420 -18.76 30.46 -20.75
C LYS A 420 -19.73 29.56 -19.99
N LYS A 421 -20.31 28.58 -20.67
CA LYS A 421 -21.24 27.61 -20.07
C LYS A 421 -21.09 26.23 -20.71
N TRP A 422 -21.13 25.18 -19.92
CA TRP A 422 -21.26 23.81 -20.44
C TRP A 422 -22.69 23.54 -20.87
N VAL A 423 -22.85 23.11 -22.12
CA VAL A 423 -24.14 22.83 -22.76
C VAL A 423 -24.09 21.50 -23.51
N LEU A 424 -25.23 20.82 -23.58
CA LEU A 424 -25.40 19.61 -24.39
C LEU A 424 -25.86 20.03 -25.78
N LYS A 425 -25.04 19.84 -26.82
CA LYS A 425 -25.40 20.12 -28.21
C LYS A 425 -25.53 18.82 -29.00
N ASN A 426 -26.50 18.78 -29.92
CA ASN A 426 -26.56 17.77 -30.95
C ASN A 426 -25.51 18.12 -32.01
N VAL A 427 -24.60 17.19 -32.28
CA VAL A 427 -23.53 17.34 -33.27
C VAL A 427 -23.65 16.19 -34.25
N VAL A 428 -23.73 16.50 -35.54
CA VAL A 428 -23.66 15.49 -36.59
C VAL A 428 -22.21 15.01 -36.67
N ILE A 429 -21.99 13.71 -36.51
CA ILE A 429 -20.68 13.09 -36.67
C ILE A 429 -20.79 12.11 -37.82
N ASN A 430 -19.98 12.31 -38.85
CA ASN A 430 -19.81 11.33 -39.91
C ASN A 430 -18.91 10.20 -39.39
N ILE A 431 -19.49 9.01 -39.21
CA ILE A 431 -18.74 7.80 -38.85
C ILE A 431 -18.86 6.84 -40.02
N LYS A 432 -17.74 6.59 -40.71
CA LYS A 432 -17.65 5.68 -41.87
C LYS A 432 -18.65 6.00 -42.99
N GLY A 433 -18.83 7.29 -43.32
CA GLY A 433 -19.71 7.73 -44.40
C GLY A 433 -21.19 7.90 -43.99
N VAL A 434 -21.55 7.54 -42.76
CA VAL A 434 -22.93 7.68 -42.24
C VAL A 434 -22.99 8.82 -41.23
N GLU A 435 -23.83 9.81 -41.52
CA GLU A 435 -24.13 10.89 -40.59
C GLU A 435 -24.95 10.36 -39.41
N LYS A 436 -24.39 10.48 -38.20
CA LYS A 436 -25.09 10.16 -36.97
C LYS A 436 -25.18 11.39 -36.09
N ASN A 437 -26.40 11.71 -35.67
CA ASN A 437 -26.65 12.71 -34.64
C ASN A 437 -26.15 12.19 -33.28
N CYS A 438 -25.17 12.88 -32.70
CA CYS A 438 -24.58 12.54 -31.42
C CYS A 438 -24.67 13.72 -30.47
N LYS A 439 -25.08 13.47 -29.23
CA LYS A 439 -25.10 14.48 -28.17
C LYS A 439 -23.71 14.63 -27.57
N LYS A 440 -23.13 15.84 -27.62
CA LYS A 440 -21.83 16.15 -27.01
C LYS A 440 -21.96 17.29 -26.00
N ILE A 441 -21.27 17.15 -24.88
CA ILE A 441 -21.12 18.21 -23.88
C ILE A 441 -19.96 19.10 -24.32
N LEU A 442 -20.24 20.38 -24.52
CA LEU A 442 -19.27 21.37 -24.99
C LEU A 442 -19.31 22.61 -24.09
N LYS A 443 -18.16 23.25 -23.92
CA LYS A 443 -18.07 24.57 -23.27
C LYS A 443 -18.28 25.63 -24.33
N ASP A 444 -19.42 26.27 -24.30
CA ASP A 444 -19.86 27.27 -25.26
C ASP A 444 -19.75 28.67 -24.67
N GLU A 445 -19.62 29.67 -25.54
CA GLU A 445 -19.63 31.08 -25.14
C GLU A 445 -21.01 31.68 -25.46
N ILE A 446 -21.74 32.02 -24.40
CA ILE A 446 -23.08 32.61 -24.50
C ILE A 446 -22.91 34.13 -24.48
N LYS A 447 -23.33 34.78 -25.56
CA LYS A 447 -23.47 36.24 -25.65
C LYS A 447 -24.81 36.65 -25.03
N CYS A 448 -24.79 37.64 -24.15
CA CYS A 448 -25.98 38.14 -23.46
C CYS A 448 -25.69 39.50 -22.82
N THR A 449 -26.73 40.23 -22.45
CA THR A 449 -26.58 41.50 -21.72
C THR A 449 -26.29 41.29 -20.23
N LYS A 450 -25.82 42.33 -19.52
CA LYS A 450 -25.66 42.29 -18.06
C LYS A 450 -26.98 42.03 -17.33
N GLY A 451 -28.08 42.65 -17.78
CA GLY A 451 -29.42 42.42 -17.22
C GLY A 451 -29.89 40.97 -17.40
N GLU A 452 -29.62 40.36 -18.56
CA GLU A 452 -29.92 38.94 -18.80
C GLU A 452 -29.12 37.99 -17.89
N MET A 453 -27.86 38.29 -17.59
CA MET A 453 -27.06 37.51 -16.64
C MET A 453 -27.65 37.56 -15.22
N VAL A 454 -28.12 38.72 -14.78
CA VAL A 454 -28.77 38.89 -13.47
C VAL A 454 -30.07 38.09 -13.42
N LYS A 455 -30.93 38.22 -14.44
CA LYS A 455 -32.17 37.42 -14.55
C LYS A 455 -31.87 35.92 -14.54
N LEU A 456 -30.82 35.49 -15.25
CA LEU A 456 -30.40 34.09 -15.27
C LEU A 456 -29.89 33.60 -13.92
N LEU A 457 -29.10 34.41 -13.19
CA LEU A 457 -28.65 34.07 -11.85
C LEU A 457 -29.85 33.86 -10.93
N ILE A 458 -30.75 34.85 -10.85
CA ILE A 458 -31.95 34.80 -10.00
C ILE A 458 -32.81 33.58 -10.35
N GLY A 459 -33.07 33.33 -11.63
CA GLY A 459 -33.89 32.20 -12.07
C GLY A 459 -33.24 30.82 -11.88
N SER A 460 -31.91 30.73 -11.86
CA SER A 460 -31.18 29.47 -11.66
C SER A 460 -30.84 29.17 -10.20
N LEU A 461 -30.83 30.19 -9.34
CA LEU A 461 -30.42 30.08 -7.94
C LEU A 461 -31.28 29.12 -7.11
N PRO A 462 -32.63 29.11 -7.17
CA PRO A 462 -33.43 28.15 -6.42
C PRO A 462 -33.13 26.69 -6.80
N LYS A 463 -32.95 26.41 -8.11
CA LYS A 463 -32.58 25.07 -8.60
C LYS A 463 -31.20 24.65 -8.10
N PHE A 464 -30.25 25.58 -8.10
CA PHE A 464 -28.90 25.37 -7.61
C PHE A 464 -28.87 25.08 -6.10
N MET A 465 -29.60 25.87 -5.30
CA MET A 465 -29.66 25.67 -3.85
C MET A 465 -30.35 24.36 -3.47
N ASN A 466 -31.43 24.01 -4.16
CA ASN A 466 -32.09 22.71 -3.98
C ASN A 466 -31.15 21.54 -4.32
N HIS A 467 -30.36 21.67 -5.40
CA HIS A 467 -29.33 20.69 -5.74
C HIS A 467 -28.26 20.53 -4.65
N ILE A 468 -27.81 21.63 -4.02
CA ILE A 468 -26.91 21.59 -2.85
C ILE A 468 -27.61 20.90 -1.67
N SER A 469 -28.88 21.23 -1.41
CA SER A 469 -29.68 20.65 -0.33
C SER A 469 -29.76 19.14 -0.44
N ASN A 470 -30.17 18.64 -1.61
CA ASN A 470 -30.25 17.21 -1.90
C ASN A 470 -28.90 16.51 -1.77
N MET A 471 -27.83 17.11 -2.32
CA MET A 471 -26.47 16.59 -2.21
C MET A 471 -26.09 16.40 -0.74
N ASN A 472 -26.26 17.42 0.10
CA ASN A 472 -25.93 17.37 1.52
C ASN A 472 -26.75 16.30 2.25
N HIS A 473 -28.05 16.23 1.96
CA HIS A 473 -28.97 15.25 2.55
C HIS A 473 -28.57 13.83 2.21
N GLN A 474 -28.34 13.51 0.93
CA GLN A 474 -28.00 12.15 0.49
C GLN A 474 -26.67 11.67 1.07
N PHE A 475 -25.65 12.54 1.14
CA PHE A 475 -24.38 12.17 1.78
C PHE A 475 -24.54 11.89 3.27
N LYS A 476 -25.26 12.74 3.99
CA LYS A 476 -25.55 12.55 5.42
C LYS A 476 -26.31 11.26 5.65
N MET A 477 -27.34 10.99 4.85
CA MET A 477 -28.19 9.81 4.98
C MET A 477 -27.40 8.51 4.78
N ILE A 478 -26.59 8.42 3.72
CA ILE A 478 -25.75 7.24 3.46
C ILE A 478 -24.73 7.01 4.58
N GLN A 479 -24.22 8.09 5.18
CA GLN A 479 -23.33 7.98 6.34
C GLN A 479 -24.07 7.43 7.56
N ASP A 480 -25.27 7.93 7.83
CA ASP A 480 -26.08 7.52 8.97
C ASP A 480 -26.59 6.08 8.82
N LEU A 481 -26.95 5.66 7.59
CA LEU A 481 -27.23 4.26 7.26
C LEU A 481 -26.09 3.36 7.70
N LYS A 482 -24.86 3.64 7.23
CA LYS A 482 -23.70 2.80 7.54
C LYS A 482 -23.46 2.67 9.06
N LYS A 483 -23.70 3.73 9.84
CA LYS A 483 -23.53 3.70 11.31
C LYS A 483 -24.62 2.88 12.01
N LYS A 484 -25.87 3.02 11.57
CA LYS A 484 -27.05 2.43 12.21
C LYS A 484 -27.34 0.98 11.79
N LEU A 485 -26.58 0.41 10.84
CA LEU A 485 -26.76 -0.98 10.38
C LEU A 485 -26.88 -1.98 11.54
N ASN A 486 -27.80 -2.93 11.39
CA ASN A 486 -27.79 -4.17 12.15
C ASN A 486 -26.66 -5.09 11.62
N PRO A 487 -25.79 -5.63 12.48
CA PRO A 487 -24.64 -6.43 12.04
C PRO A 487 -25.01 -7.77 11.39
N GLU A 488 -26.16 -8.36 11.73
CA GLU A 488 -26.55 -9.69 11.25
C GLU A 488 -27.53 -9.62 10.09
N THR A 489 -28.48 -8.69 10.15
CA THR A 489 -29.62 -8.67 9.23
C THR A 489 -29.53 -7.62 8.13
N GLU A 490 -28.58 -6.67 8.22
CA GLU A 490 -28.50 -5.52 7.31
C GLU A 490 -27.13 -5.30 6.70
N THR A 491 -27.10 -4.79 5.46
CA THR A 491 -25.86 -4.40 4.81
C THR A 491 -26.02 -3.27 3.79
N VAL A 492 -24.92 -2.57 3.47
CA VAL A 492 -24.87 -1.54 2.43
C VAL A 492 -23.96 -1.99 1.28
N ILE A 493 -24.45 -1.86 0.05
CA ILE A 493 -23.70 -2.19 -1.17
C ILE A 493 -23.59 -0.93 -2.02
N HIS A 494 -22.38 -0.41 -2.18
CA HIS A 494 -22.11 0.69 -3.10
C HIS A 494 -21.62 0.12 -4.43
N VAL A 495 -22.29 0.46 -5.54
CA VAL A 495 -22.02 -0.06 -6.88
C VAL A 495 -21.83 1.07 -7.90
N ASP A 496 -20.93 0.86 -8.85
CA ASP A 496 -20.78 1.71 -10.05
C ASP A 496 -20.02 0.97 -11.17
N PHE A 497 -20.24 1.38 -12.43
CA PHE A 497 -19.40 0.93 -13.54
C PHE A 497 -18.15 1.81 -13.64
N SER A 498 -16.99 1.16 -13.64
CA SER A 498 -15.75 1.84 -14.02
C SER A 498 -15.65 1.90 -15.54
N GLU A 499 -15.03 2.95 -16.10
CA GLU A 499 -14.77 3.02 -17.55
C GLU A 499 -14.14 1.72 -18.08
N ASN A 500 -14.46 1.30 -19.30
CA ASN A 500 -13.90 0.06 -19.83
C ASN A 500 -12.36 0.11 -19.83
N TYR A 501 -11.73 -1.01 -19.47
CA TYR A 501 -10.29 -1.14 -19.60
C TYR A 501 -9.93 -1.54 -21.02
N THR A 502 -9.17 -0.69 -21.71
CA THR A 502 -8.57 -1.02 -23.00
C THR A 502 -7.31 -1.85 -22.77
N CYS A 503 -7.27 -3.06 -23.32
CA CYS A 503 -6.10 -3.95 -23.33
C CYS A 503 -4.91 -3.30 -24.05
N LYS A 504 -3.69 -3.64 -23.61
CA LYS A 504 -2.45 -2.99 -24.05
C LYS A 504 -1.29 -3.96 -24.05
N TYR A 505 -0.38 -3.75 -24.99
CA TYR A 505 0.92 -4.40 -25.01
C TYR A 505 1.96 -3.48 -24.37
N PHE A 506 3.03 -4.08 -23.82
CA PHE A 506 4.18 -3.33 -23.32
C PHE A 506 4.85 -2.55 -24.44
N ARG A 507 4.95 -3.15 -25.64
CA ARG A 507 5.40 -2.51 -26.87
C ARG A 507 4.35 -2.70 -27.94
N GLU A 508 3.84 -1.58 -28.46
CA GLU A 508 2.87 -1.59 -29.54
C GLU A 508 3.53 -1.04 -30.80
N VAL A 509 3.33 -1.75 -31.92
CA VAL A 509 3.59 -1.19 -33.25
C VAL A 509 2.61 -0.04 -33.51
N GLN A 510 2.98 0.91 -34.39
CA GLN A 510 2.17 2.09 -34.67
C GLN A 510 0.72 1.75 -35.05
N SER A 511 0.54 0.73 -35.89
CA SER A 511 -0.78 0.22 -36.29
C SER A 511 -1.61 -0.32 -35.12
N ALA A 512 -0.97 -0.98 -34.14
CA ALA A 512 -1.65 -1.44 -32.93
C ALA A 512 -1.91 -0.31 -31.93
N HIS A 513 -1.02 0.69 -31.84
CA HIS A 513 -1.18 1.84 -30.94
C HIS A 513 -2.33 2.77 -31.36
N PHE A 514 -2.48 3.01 -32.67
CA PHE A 514 -3.52 3.85 -33.25
C PHE A 514 -4.72 3.07 -33.81
N GLY A 515 -4.63 1.74 -33.86
CA GLY A 515 -5.73 0.88 -34.30
C GLY A 515 -6.93 0.97 -33.35
N GLY A 516 -8.13 1.13 -33.90
CA GLY A 516 -9.39 1.21 -33.15
C GLY A 516 -9.85 -0.12 -32.53
N SER A 517 -9.14 -1.22 -32.79
CA SER A 517 -9.58 -2.59 -32.49
C SER A 517 -8.97 -3.18 -31.21
N LYS A 518 -8.57 -2.36 -30.24
CA LYS A 518 -8.06 -2.88 -28.98
C LYS A 518 -9.21 -3.50 -28.17
N PRO A 519 -9.08 -4.76 -27.69
CA PRO A 519 -10.09 -5.35 -26.83
C PRO A 519 -10.37 -4.46 -25.62
N GLN A 520 -11.65 -4.22 -25.37
CA GLN A 520 -12.12 -3.50 -24.19
C GLN A 520 -12.80 -4.47 -23.25
N ILE A 521 -12.68 -4.22 -21.95
CA ILE A 521 -13.22 -5.08 -20.91
C ILE A 521 -14.06 -4.22 -19.96
N SER A 522 -15.30 -4.63 -19.74
CA SER A 522 -16.21 -3.98 -18.80
C SER A 522 -15.84 -4.33 -17.36
N MET A 523 -16.00 -3.36 -16.46
CA MET A 523 -15.65 -3.48 -15.04
C MET A 523 -16.77 -2.91 -14.17
N HIS A 524 -17.51 -3.78 -13.48
CA HIS A 524 -18.48 -3.35 -12.48
C HIS A 524 -17.85 -3.41 -11.09
N THR A 525 -17.74 -2.26 -10.44
CA THR A 525 -17.03 -2.09 -9.17
C THR A 525 -18.00 -2.00 -8.00
N VAL A 526 -17.67 -2.69 -6.91
CA VAL A 526 -18.53 -2.79 -5.75
C VAL A 526 -17.71 -2.60 -4.47
N VAL A 527 -18.27 -1.85 -3.51
CA VAL A 527 -17.80 -1.83 -2.14
C VAL A 527 -18.94 -2.24 -1.22
N TRP A 528 -18.78 -3.39 -0.60
CA TRP A 528 -19.72 -3.97 0.34
C TRP A 528 -19.35 -3.60 1.77
N TYR A 529 -20.27 -2.97 2.51
CA TYR A 529 -20.08 -2.55 3.89
C TYR A 529 -20.93 -3.43 4.82
N ARG A 530 -20.26 -4.21 5.66
CA ARG A 530 -20.88 -4.98 6.74
C ARG A 530 -20.47 -4.45 8.10
N LYS A 531 -21.37 -4.48 9.06
CA LYS A 531 -21.07 -4.13 10.45
C LYS A 531 -20.77 -5.40 11.21
N LEU A 532 -19.60 -5.47 11.83
CA LEU A 532 -19.30 -6.43 12.88
C LEU A 532 -19.29 -5.61 14.18
N ASP A 533 -18.11 -5.37 14.78
CA ASP A 533 -17.95 -4.33 15.83
C ASP A 533 -17.83 -2.92 15.22
N GLU A 534 -17.15 -2.83 14.08
CA GLU A 534 -17.03 -1.64 13.25
C GLU A 534 -17.49 -1.95 11.83
N ILE A 535 -17.79 -0.91 11.06
CA ILE A 535 -18.09 -1.03 9.63
C ILE A 535 -16.81 -1.48 8.91
N LYS A 536 -16.84 -2.67 8.29
CA LYS A 536 -15.76 -3.21 7.48
C LYS A 536 -16.13 -3.16 5.99
N PRO A 537 -15.38 -2.41 5.15
CA PRO A 537 -15.55 -2.43 3.72
C PRO A 537 -14.80 -3.61 3.08
N GLU A 538 -15.47 -4.35 2.21
CA GLU A 538 -14.88 -5.35 1.32
C GLU A 538 -15.04 -4.89 -0.14
N SER A 539 -13.95 -4.93 -0.91
CA SER A 539 -13.93 -4.46 -2.30
C SER A 539 -14.08 -5.62 -3.27
N PHE A 540 -14.97 -5.45 -4.25
CA PHE A 540 -15.29 -6.44 -5.27
C PHE A 540 -15.24 -5.77 -6.64
N CYS A 541 -14.87 -6.54 -7.66
CA CYS A 541 -15.00 -6.12 -9.04
C CYS A 541 -15.35 -7.32 -9.91
N THR A 542 -16.41 -7.20 -10.71
CA THR A 542 -16.77 -8.20 -11.70
C THR A 542 -16.39 -7.71 -13.09
N PHE A 543 -15.84 -8.61 -13.90
CA PHE A 543 -15.34 -8.30 -15.24
C PHE A 543 -16.11 -9.06 -16.31
N SER A 544 -16.36 -8.43 -17.45
CA SER A 544 -16.95 -9.11 -18.62
C SER A 544 -16.32 -8.63 -19.93
N LYS A 545 -16.30 -9.52 -20.93
CA LYS A 545 -16.02 -9.16 -22.33
C LYS A 545 -17.18 -8.38 -22.94
N ASN A 546 -18.40 -8.59 -22.46
CA ASN A 546 -19.57 -7.85 -22.90
C ASN A 546 -19.50 -6.41 -22.35
N LEU A 547 -19.73 -5.43 -23.23
CA LEU A 547 -19.61 -4.00 -22.92
C LEU A 547 -20.95 -3.34 -22.54
N ARG A 548 -22.03 -4.13 -22.43
CA ARG A 548 -23.34 -3.68 -21.98
C ARG A 548 -23.28 -3.19 -20.54
N HIS A 549 -23.93 -2.05 -20.28
CA HIS A 549 -24.08 -1.44 -18.94
C HIS A 549 -25.56 -1.23 -18.56
N ASP A 550 -26.49 -1.82 -19.33
CA ASP A 550 -27.92 -1.72 -19.07
C ASP A 550 -28.34 -2.50 -17.80
N PRO A 551 -29.57 -2.30 -17.29
CA PRO A 551 -30.05 -2.94 -16.07
C PRO A 551 -29.86 -4.47 -16.01
N ILE A 552 -29.95 -5.16 -17.15
CA ILE A 552 -29.81 -6.62 -17.21
C ILE A 552 -28.35 -7.02 -16.94
N ALA A 553 -27.42 -6.31 -17.57
CA ALA A 553 -25.99 -6.47 -17.29
C ALA A 553 -25.67 -6.15 -15.83
N ILE A 554 -26.30 -5.14 -15.22
CA ILE A 554 -26.13 -4.84 -13.79
C ILE A 554 -26.50 -6.04 -12.93
N ILE A 555 -27.68 -6.65 -13.15
CA ILE A 555 -28.12 -7.83 -12.38
C ILE A 555 -27.13 -9.00 -12.57
N ALA A 556 -26.70 -9.28 -13.80
CA ALA A 556 -25.69 -10.31 -14.08
C ALA A 556 -24.39 -10.07 -13.31
N HIS A 557 -23.92 -8.81 -13.29
CA HIS A 557 -22.73 -8.40 -12.56
C HIS A 557 -22.88 -8.46 -11.03
N LEU A 558 -24.10 -8.46 -10.51
CA LEU A 558 -24.40 -8.61 -9.09
C LEU A 558 -24.54 -10.09 -8.65
N LEU A 559 -24.84 -11.03 -9.55
CA LEU A 559 -25.02 -12.45 -9.18
C LEU A 559 -23.82 -13.06 -8.41
N PRO A 560 -22.54 -12.87 -8.82
CA PRO A 560 -21.40 -13.41 -8.07
C PRO A 560 -21.27 -12.78 -6.67
N LEU A 561 -21.62 -11.50 -6.54
CA LEU A 561 -21.62 -10.79 -5.27
C LEU A 561 -22.70 -11.36 -4.34
N VAL A 562 -23.93 -11.53 -4.84
CA VAL A 562 -25.06 -12.06 -4.06
C VAL A 562 -24.74 -13.42 -3.48
N ARG A 563 -24.16 -14.34 -4.27
CA ARG A 563 -23.70 -15.66 -3.78
C ARG A 563 -22.70 -15.53 -2.63
N THR A 564 -21.77 -14.59 -2.73
CA THR A 564 -20.77 -14.34 -1.67
C THR A 564 -21.42 -13.77 -0.41
N ILE A 565 -22.38 -12.84 -0.57
CA ILE A 565 -23.09 -12.21 0.54
C ILE A 565 -23.93 -13.25 1.28
N ARG A 566 -24.76 -14.04 0.58
CA ARG A 566 -25.58 -15.11 1.19
C ARG A 566 -24.74 -16.11 1.97
N LYS A 567 -23.59 -16.52 1.39
CA LYS A 567 -22.66 -17.43 2.08
C LYS A 567 -22.08 -16.85 3.38
N LYS A 568 -21.87 -15.53 3.44
CA LYS A 568 -21.26 -14.86 4.60
C LYS A 568 -22.29 -14.28 5.58
N MET A 569 -23.52 -14.04 5.15
CA MET A 569 -24.64 -13.47 5.90
C MET A 569 -25.94 -14.24 5.57
N PRO A 570 -26.12 -15.46 6.10
CA PRO A 570 -27.30 -16.28 5.80
C PRO A 570 -28.60 -15.69 6.37
N SER A 571 -28.53 -14.95 7.47
CA SER A 571 -29.67 -14.29 8.14
C SER A 571 -29.98 -12.88 7.62
N LEU A 572 -29.45 -12.51 6.45
CA LEU A 572 -29.67 -11.20 5.83
C LEU A 572 -31.18 -10.98 5.55
N LYS A 573 -31.74 -9.89 6.07
CA LYS A 573 -33.16 -9.51 5.85
C LYS A 573 -33.33 -8.24 5.02
N ARG A 574 -32.35 -7.33 5.05
CA ARG A 574 -32.46 -6.02 4.39
C ARG A 574 -31.15 -5.57 3.74
N VAL A 575 -31.26 -5.03 2.53
CA VAL A 575 -30.10 -4.54 1.76
C VAL A 575 -30.31 -3.10 1.32
N HIS A 576 -29.29 -2.27 1.52
CA HIS A 576 -29.26 -0.89 1.07
C HIS A 576 -28.24 -0.72 -0.07
N PHE A 577 -28.71 -0.54 -1.30
CA PHE A 577 -27.87 -0.17 -2.42
C PHE A 577 -27.57 1.33 -2.44
N CYS A 578 -26.39 1.69 -2.91
CA CYS A 578 -25.97 3.06 -3.21
C CYS A 578 -25.34 3.10 -4.60
N SER A 579 -25.79 3.99 -5.47
CA SER A 579 -25.21 4.19 -6.81
C SER A 579 -25.41 5.62 -7.30
N ASP A 580 -24.71 6.01 -8.36
CA ASP A 580 -25.13 7.16 -9.15
C ASP A 580 -26.45 6.83 -9.90
N GLY A 581 -27.12 7.84 -10.44
CA GLY A 581 -28.42 7.73 -11.08
C GLY A 581 -28.47 7.95 -12.61
N PRO A 582 -27.50 7.49 -13.43
CA PRO A 582 -27.63 7.63 -14.88
C PRO A 582 -28.82 6.82 -15.40
N SER A 583 -29.62 7.45 -16.27
CA SER A 583 -30.87 6.87 -16.78
C SER A 583 -30.65 5.65 -17.67
N THR A 584 -29.48 5.50 -18.29
CA THR A 584 -29.14 4.34 -19.12
C THR A 584 -28.73 3.11 -18.31
N GLN A 585 -28.48 3.24 -17.00
CA GLN A 585 -27.96 2.16 -16.16
C GLN A 585 -28.85 1.95 -14.93
N TYR A 586 -28.60 2.66 -13.83
CA TYR A 586 -29.20 2.36 -12.53
C TYR A 586 -30.58 3.00 -12.27
N LYS A 587 -30.96 4.06 -13.00
CA LYS A 587 -32.15 4.87 -12.68
C LYS A 587 -33.15 4.94 -13.83
N ASN A 588 -33.82 3.80 -14.08
CA ASN A 588 -34.85 3.67 -15.12
C ASN A 588 -35.89 2.61 -14.75
N LYS A 589 -36.97 2.57 -15.54
CA LYS A 589 -38.11 1.65 -15.37
C LYS A 589 -37.72 0.17 -15.31
N SER A 590 -36.73 -0.24 -16.12
CA SER A 590 -36.31 -1.63 -16.20
C SER A 590 -35.53 -2.03 -14.95
N MET A 591 -34.66 -1.14 -14.46
CA MET A 591 -33.99 -1.35 -13.17
C MET A 591 -34.99 -1.38 -12.01
N PHE A 592 -36.00 -0.49 -12.00
CA PHE A 592 -37.03 -0.49 -10.96
C PHE A 592 -37.74 -1.84 -10.93
N TYR A 593 -38.22 -2.31 -12.09
CA TYR A 593 -38.81 -3.64 -12.21
C TYR A 593 -37.86 -4.74 -11.67
N LEU A 594 -36.61 -4.77 -12.12
CA LEU A 594 -35.62 -5.79 -11.72
C LEU A 594 -35.30 -5.78 -10.24
N ILE A 595 -35.36 -4.63 -9.55
CA ILE A 595 -35.13 -4.56 -8.10
C ILE A 595 -36.18 -5.41 -7.36
N GLY A 596 -37.46 -5.22 -7.68
CA GLY A 596 -38.54 -5.92 -7.00
C GLY A 596 -38.90 -7.26 -7.62
N SER A 597 -38.52 -7.57 -8.86
CA SER A 597 -38.74 -8.90 -9.45
C SER A 597 -37.57 -9.84 -9.17
N LYS A 598 -36.41 -9.55 -9.76
CA LYS A 598 -35.27 -10.48 -9.78
C LYS A 598 -34.28 -10.29 -8.63
N LEU A 599 -33.95 -9.05 -8.28
CA LEU A 599 -32.91 -8.76 -7.29
C LEU A 599 -33.35 -9.20 -5.89
N ALA A 600 -34.60 -8.94 -5.53
CA ALA A 600 -35.20 -9.41 -4.28
C ALA A 600 -35.31 -10.94 -4.22
N GLU A 601 -35.61 -11.61 -5.34
CA GLU A 601 -35.61 -13.09 -5.44
C GLU A 601 -34.21 -13.66 -5.16
N ILE A 602 -33.18 -13.21 -5.90
CA ILE A 602 -31.83 -13.77 -5.75
C ILE A 602 -31.17 -13.45 -4.41
N LEU A 603 -31.55 -12.33 -3.78
CA LEU A 603 -31.04 -11.94 -2.47
C LEU A 603 -31.77 -12.65 -1.32
N GLU A 604 -32.97 -13.18 -1.55
CA GLU A 604 -33.79 -13.83 -0.52
C GLU A 604 -33.96 -12.93 0.72
N VAL A 605 -34.37 -11.68 0.50
CA VAL A 605 -34.51 -10.65 1.54
C VAL A 605 -35.94 -10.14 1.65
N ASN A 606 -36.29 -9.63 2.83
CA ASN A 606 -37.59 -9.03 3.11
C ASN A 606 -37.67 -7.63 2.52
N GLU A 607 -36.56 -6.87 2.51
CA GLU A 607 -36.58 -5.45 2.18
C GLU A 607 -35.35 -5.02 1.39
N ILE A 608 -35.56 -4.14 0.40
CA ILE A 608 -34.50 -3.50 -0.36
C ILE A 608 -34.73 -2.01 -0.37
N SER A 609 -33.67 -1.23 -0.17
CA SER A 609 -33.65 0.16 -0.59
C SER A 609 -32.55 0.42 -1.60
N TRP A 610 -32.83 1.26 -2.58
CA TRP A 610 -31.84 1.75 -3.53
C TRP A 610 -31.72 3.26 -3.39
N ASN A 611 -30.56 3.74 -2.94
CA ASN A 611 -30.30 5.15 -2.66
C ASN A 611 -29.41 5.74 -3.75
N TYR A 612 -29.89 6.78 -4.42
CA TYR A 612 -29.14 7.47 -5.48
C TYR A 612 -28.42 8.69 -4.92
N PHE A 613 -27.17 8.88 -5.32
CA PHE A 613 -26.51 10.17 -5.10
C PHE A 613 -27.13 11.27 -5.96
N GLU A 614 -27.00 12.51 -5.52
CA GLU A 614 -27.37 13.67 -6.34
C GLU A 614 -26.49 13.73 -7.60
N SER A 615 -27.07 14.16 -8.72
CA SER A 615 -26.47 14.02 -10.05
C SER A 615 -25.09 14.69 -10.13
N GLY A 616 -24.06 13.96 -10.59
CA GLY A 616 -22.69 14.47 -10.67
C GLY A 616 -21.92 14.46 -9.34
N HIS A 617 -22.50 13.90 -8.28
CA HIS A 617 -21.91 13.75 -6.96
C HIS A 617 -21.72 12.29 -6.51
N GLY A 618 -22.08 11.30 -7.32
CA GLY A 618 -21.95 9.87 -6.98
C GLY A 618 -20.53 9.31 -6.89
N LYS A 619 -19.49 10.13 -7.06
CA LYS A 619 -18.10 9.66 -6.99
C LYS A 619 -17.73 9.25 -5.57
N GLY A 620 -17.14 8.07 -5.41
CA GLY A 620 -16.89 7.50 -4.09
C GLY A 620 -15.94 6.32 -4.08
N ALA A 621 -16.12 5.43 -3.09
CA ALA A 621 -15.21 4.31 -2.84
C ALA A 621 -15.03 3.35 -4.04
N VAL A 622 -16.10 3.14 -4.82
CA VAL A 622 -16.15 2.29 -6.02
C VAL A 622 -15.20 2.76 -7.13
N ASP A 623 -15.09 4.07 -7.36
CA ASP A 623 -14.09 4.65 -8.28
C ASP A 623 -12.66 4.26 -7.89
N GLY A 624 -12.39 4.16 -6.59
CA GLY A 624 -11.08 3.80 -6.05
C GLY A 624 -10.70 2.37 -6.39
N VAL A 625 -11.67 1.45 -6.36
CA VAL A 625 -11.51 0.04 -6.74
C VAL A 625 -11.14 -0.05 -8.21
N GLY A 626 -11.96 0.55 -9.09
CA GLY A 626 -11.72 0.56 -10.53
C GLY A 626 -10.38 1.21 -10.90
N GLY A 627 -10.08 2.36 -10.29
CA GLY A 627 -8.80 3.03 -10.46
C GLY A 627 -7.61 2.18 -10.01
N CYS A 628 -7.74 1.45 -8.90
CA CYS A 628 -6.68 0.57 -8.38
C CYS A 628 -6.36 -0.55 -9.36
N LEU A 629 -7.37 -1.28 -9.81
CA LEU A 629 -7.23 -2.40 -10.74
C LEU A 629 -6.63 -1.95 -12.07
N LYS A 630 -7.16 -0.87 -12.68
CA LYS A 630 -6.62 -0.33 -13.93
C LYS A 630 -5.16 0.10 -13.81
N ARG A 631 -4.76 0.69 -12.68
CA ARG A 631 -3.36 1.06 -12.43
C ARG A 631 -2.45 -0.14 -12.23
N SER A 632 -2.96 -1.21 -11.61
CA SER A 632 -2.21 -2.45 -11.46
C SER A 632 -1.96 -3.06 -12.83
N ALA A 633 -2.98 -3.12 -13.69
CA ALA A 633 -2.84 -3.55 -15.08
C ALA A 633 -1.87 -2.66 -15.87
N ASP A 634 -2.03 -1.33 -15.84
CA ASP A 634 -1.12 -0.38 -16.52
C ASP A 634 0.32 -0.47 -15.98
N ARG A 635 0.51 -0.83 -14.70
CA ARG A 635 1.85 -1.04 -14.12
C ARG A 635 2.50 -2.31 -14.62
N LEU A 636 1.75 -3.40 -14.76
CA LEU A 636 2.24 -4.65 -15.33
C LEU A 636 2.72 -4.41 -16.76
N VAL A 637 1.91 -3.69 -17.55
CA VAL A 637 2.29 -3.25 -18.90
C VAL A 637 3.60 -2.46 -18.86
N ALA A 638 3.70 -1.46 -18.00
CA ALA A 638 4.93 -0.66 -17.86
C ALA A 638 6.16 -1.46 -17.36
N CYS A 639 5.96 -2.62 -16.73
CA CYS A 639 7.02 -3.50 -16.23
C CYS A 639 7.49 -4.53 -17.27
N GLY A 640 6.95 -4.52 -18.49
CA GLY A 640 7.37 -5.43 -19.56
C GLY A 640 6.40 -6.56 -19.88
N TYR A 641 5.21 -6.58 -19.26
CA TYR A 641 4.20 -7.62 -19.49
C TYR A 641 3.18 -7.18 -20.53
N ASP A 642 2.67 -8.10 -21.34
CA ASP A 642 1.55 -7.81 -22.23
C ASP A 642 0.23 -8.16 -21.56
N VAL A 643 -0.79 -7.32 -21.75
CA VAL A 643 -2.17 -7.58 -21.32
C VAL A 643 -3.09 -7.49 -22.53
N PRO A 644 -3.01 -8.49 -23.44
CA PRO A 644 -3.67 -8.43 -24.74
C PRO A 644 -5.17 -8.74 -24.67
N ASN A 645 -5.60 -9.53 -23.70
CA ASN A 645 -6.95 -10.09 -23.64
C ASN A 645 -7.48 -10.18 -22.20
N PHE A 646 -8.73 -10.63 -22.10
CA PHE A 646 -9.47 -10.77 -20.86
C PHE A 646 -8.79 -11.73 -19.88
N GLU A 647 -8.36 -12.89 -20.36
CA GLU A 647 -7.79 -13.96 -19.56
C GLU A 647 -6.49 -13.52 -18.88
N GLN A 648 -5.60 -12.87 -19.64
CA GLN A 648 -4.34 -12.33 -19.12
C GLN A 648 -4.58 -11.19 -18.11
N LEU A 649 -5.56 -10.31 -18.36
CA LEU A 649 -5.93 -9.26 -17.43
C LEU A 649 -6.36 -9.85 -16.08
N ILE A 650 -7.29 -10.81 -16.10
CA ILE A 650 -7.82 -11.43 -14.87
C ILE A 650 -6.73 -12.20 -14.13
N PHE A 651 -5.93 -13.00 -14.84
CA PHE A 651 -4.83 -13.76 -14.25
C PHE A 651 -3.89 -12.84 -13.47
N HIS A 652 -3.39 -11.78 -14.12
CA HIS A 652 -2.44 -10.88 -13.47
C HIS A 652 -3.06 -10.03 -12.37
N LEU A 653 -4.32 -9.61 -12.49
CA LEU A 653 -5.00 -8.84 -11.45
C LEU A 653 -5.30 -9.69 -10.21
N LYS A 654 -5.70 -10.96 -10.37
CA LYS A 654 -5.88 -11.89 -9.26
C LYS A 654 -4.58 -12.12 -8.48
N GLU A 655 -3.44 -12.24 -9.17
CA GLU A 655 -2.13 -12.35 -8.51
C GLU A 655 -1.69 -11.05 -7.82
N SER A 656 -1.95 -9.90 -8.45
CA SER A 656 -1.39 -8.60 -8.01
C SER A 656 -2.26 -7.87 -6.98
N CYS A 657 -3.55 -8.17 -6.90
CA CYS A 657 -4.55 -7.40 -6.15
C CYS A 657 -5.35 -8.27 -5.16
N SER A 658 -4.68 -9.00 -4.26
CA SER A 658 -5.33 -9.92 -3.31
C SER A 658 -6.33 -9.28 -2.32
N GLY A 659 -6.36 -7.95 -2.22
CA GLY A 659 -7.30 -7.21 -1.37
C GLY A 659 -8.64 -6.87 -2.03
N ILE A 660 -8.82 -7.21 -3.31
CA ILE A 660 -10.06 -6.98 -4.06
C ILE A 660 -10.52 -8.36 -4.57
N GLN A 661 -11.76 -8.74 -4.28
CA GLN A 661 -12.32 -9.98 -4.84
C GLN A 661 -12.69 -9.76 -6.31
N ILE A 662 -12.15 -10.60 -7.18
CA ILE A 662 -12.29 -10.49 -8.64
C ILE A 662 -13.06 -11.69 -9.15
N GLU A 663 -14.22 -11.42 -9.76
CA GLU A 663 -15.07 -12.42 -10.41
C GLU A 663 -15.27 -12.11 -11.90
N CYS A 664 -15.68 -13.10 -12.67
CA CYS A 664 -15.94 -12.98 -14.10
C CYS A 664 -17.42 -13.22 -14.40
N VAL A 665 -17.94 -12.55 -15.41
CA VAL A 665 -19.31 -12.70 -15.91
C VAL A 665 -19.25 -12.97 -17.42
N SER A 666 -19.81 -14.09 -17.84
CA SER A 666 -19.89 -14.46 -19.26
C SER A 666 -21.01 -13.71 -19.97
N GLU A 667 -20.94 -13.66 -21.29
CA GLU A 667 -21.99 -13.08 -22.14
C GLU A 667 -23.29 -13.89 -22.04
N GLU A 668 -23.20 -15.22 -22.05
CA GLU A 668 -24.33 -16.12 -21.83
C GLU A 668 -25.10 -15.83 -20.53
N GLN A 669 -24.39 -15.52 -19.43
CA GLN A 669 -25.03 -15.15 -18.16
C GLN A 669 -25.84 -13.85 -18.25
N ILE A 670 -25.42 -12.90 -19.09
CA ILE A 670 -26.15 -11.66 -19.34
C ILE A 670 -27.35 -11.96 -20.23
N ASP A 671 -27.15 -12.76 -21.28
CA ASP A 671 -28.20 -13.03 -22.27
C ASP A 671 -29.34 -13.88 -21.73
N ASN A 672 -29.06 -14.81 -20.82
CA ASN A 672 -30.07 -15.59 -20.11
C ASN A 672 -31.04 -14.73 -19.28
N LEU A 673 -30.68 -13.48 -18.97
CA LEU A 673 -31.54 -12.54 -18.23
C LEU A 673 -32.34 -11.60 -19.15
N ASN A 674 -32.12 -11.62 -20.47
CA ASN A 674 -32.77 -10.67 -21.39
C ASN A 674 -34.31 -10.80 -21.39
N GLN A 675 -34.83 -12.01 -21.15
CA GLN A 675 -36.27 -12.30 -21.19
C GLN A 675 -37.03 -11.86 -19.93
N ILE A 676 -36.33 -11.39 -18.88
CA ILE A 676 -36.94 -11.07 -17.58
C ILE A 676 -37.74 -9.77 -17.61
N VAL A 677 -37.31 -8.78 -18.40
CA VAL A 677 -37.91 -7.44 -18.38
C VAL A 677 -39.08 -7.36 -19.37
N PRO A 678 -40.32 -7.03 -18.93
CA PRO A 678 -41.45 -6.89 -19.84
C PRO A 678 -41.28 -5.72 -20.81
N ASN A 679 -41.69 -5.91 -22.07
CA ASN A 679 -41.61 -4.88 -23.11
C ASN A 679 -42.51 -3.65 -22.81
N ASN A 680 -43.62 -3.85 -22.11
CA ASN A 680 -44.66 -2.82 -21.89
C ASN A 680 -44.55 -2.04 -20.57
N LEU A 681 -43.36 -1.98 -19.96
CA LEU A 681 -43.17 -1.20 -18.72
C LEU A 681 -43.36 0.31 -18.97
N LYS A 682 -44.19 0.95 -18.15
CA LYS A 682 -44.39 2.41 -18.16
C LYS A 682 -43.34 3.09 -17.27
N PRO A 683 -42.62 4.13 -17.74
CA PRO A 683 -41.74 4.92 -16.88
C PRO A 683 -42.52 5.68 -15.79
N PHE A 684 -41.93 5.82 -14.61
CA PHE A 684 -42.50 6.66 -13.55
C PHE A 684 -42.33 8.15 -13.88
N LYS A 685 -43.42 8.92 -13.86
CA LYS A 685 -43.39 10.38 -14.06
C LYS A 685 -42.66 11.01 -12.87
N GLY A 686 -41.52 11.65 -13.13
CA GLY A 686 -40.64 12.17 -12.08
C GLY A 686 -39.47 11.25 -11.71
N THR A 687 -39.17 10.22 -12.51
CA THR A 687 -38.01 9.32 -12.31
C THR A 687 -36.74 10.07 -11.89
N MET A 688 -36.40 11.18 -12.55
CA MET A 688 -35.19 11.96 -12.25
C MET A 688 -35.17 12.60 -10.85
N GLN A 689 -36.33 12.83 -10.23
CA GLN A 689 -36.45 13.40 -8.88
C GLN A 689 -36.28 12.36 -7.77
N VAL A 690 -36.33 11.06 -8.10
CA VAL A 690 -36.26 9.95 -7.15
C VAL A 690 -34.84 9.81 -6.61
N HIS A 691 -34.67 9.80 -5.30
CA HIS A 691 -33.37 9.55 -4.66
C HIS A 691 -33.36 8.32 -3.76
N GLN A 692 -34.54 7.77 -3.46
CA GLN A 692 -34.65 6.49 -2.77
C GLN A 692 -35.81 5.68 -3.35
N LEU A 693 -35.54 4.42 -3.64
CA LEU A 693 -36.53 3.39 -3.90
C LEU A 693 -36.59 2.48 -2.68
N CYS A 694 -37.80 2.06 -2.31
CA CYS A 694 -38.03 1.13 -1.22
C CYS A 694 -38.94 0.00 -1.72
N TRP A 695 -38.51 -1.24 -1.47
CA TRP A 695 -39.23 -2.47 -1.75
C TRP A 695 -39.36 -3.26 -0.46
N SER A 696 -40.53 -3.88 -0.23
CA SER A 696 -40.80 -4.76 0.91
C SER A 696 -41.59 -5.98 0.44
N ILE A 697 -41.32 -7.13 1.04
CA ILE A 697 -42.05 -8.38 0.84
C ILE A 697 -43.52 -8.27 1.21
N GLU A 698 -43.88 -7.39 2.14
CA GLU A 698 -45.28 -7.14 2.53
C GLU A 698 -46.09 -6.54 1.37
N ASN A 699 -45.43 -5.81 0.47
CA ASN A 699 -46.04 -5.20 -0.72
C ASN A 699 -45.18 -5.53 -1.96
N PRO A 700 -45.11 -6.81 -2.37
CA PRO A 700 -44.09 -7.27 -3.30
C PRO A 700 -44.28 -6.68 -4.70
N ASN A 701 -45.52 -6.34 -5.06
CA ASN A 701 -45.92 -5.80 -6.37
C ASN A 701 -45.72 -4.27 -6.47
N CYS A 702 -45.13 -3.63 -5.47
CA CYS A 702 -45.05 -2.18 -5.38
C CYS A 702 -43.66 -1.71 -4.93
N LEU A 703 -43.17 -0.65 -5.57
CA LEU A 703 -42.01 0.11 -5.13
C LEU A 703 -42.45 1.50 -4.69
N ARG A 704 -42.05 1.91 -3.49
CA ARG A 704 -42.22 3.28 -3.00
C ARG A 704 -41.06 4.13 -3.48
N LEU A 705 -41.34 5.29 -4.06
CA LEU A 705 -40.36 6.23 -4.59
C LEU A 705 -40.38 7.50 -3.75
N ARG A 706 -39.20 7.94 -3.33
CA ARG A 706 -39.02 9.11 -2.48
C ARG A 706 -38.09 10.12 -3.12
N ARG A 707 -38.39 11.42 -2.93
CA ARG A 707 -37.59 12.54 -3.44
C ARG A 707 -36.22 12.61 -2.77
N LEU A 708 -36.12 12.18 -1.52
CA LEU A 708 -34.90 12.13 -0.72
C LEU A 708 -34.90 10.84 0.10
N SER A 709 -33.73 10.33 0.45
CA SER A 709 -33.63 9.14 1.30
C SER A 709 -34.16 9.44 2.71
N CYS A 710 -35.15 8.69 3.16
CA CYS A 710 -35.70 8.76 4.50
C CYS A 710 -35.14 7.61 5.37
N PRO A 711 -34.61 7.90 6.57
CA PRO A 711 -34.19 6.87 7.52
C PRO A 711 -35.31 6.44 8.47
N ASP A 712 -36.38 7.22 8.61
CA ASP A 712 -37.35 7.07 9.72
C ASP A 712 -38.62 6.32 9.31
N CYS A 713 -39.05 6.43 8.05
CA CYS A 713 -40.26 5.77 7.56
C CYS A 713 -39.99 4.34 7.06
N SER A 714 -40.85 3.40 7.48
CA SER A 714 -40.88 2.01 6.99
C SER A 714 -40.99 1.93 5.46
N PHE A 715 -40.47 0.85 4.86
CA PHE A 715 -40.42 0.69 3.41
C PHE A 715 -41.77 0.30 2.79
N GLN A 716 -42.68 -0.30 3.57
CA GLN A 716 -44.03 -0.61 3.08
C GLN A 716 -44.97 0.61 3.04
N MET A 717 -44.74 1.60 3.90
CA MET A 717 -45.65 2.74 4.09
C MET A 717 -45.24 3.95 3.24
N ASN A 718 -46.22 4.82 2.98
CA ASN A 718 -45.98 6.13 2.40
C ASN A 718 -45.10 6.97 3.32
N CYS A 719 -44.16 7.69 2.75
CA CYS A 719 -43.25 8.55 3.52
C CYS A 719 -43.84 9.94 3.71
N GLU A 720 -44.25 10.28 4.93
CA GLU A 720 -44.77 11.62 5.26
C GLU A 720 -43.78 12.76 4.94
N HIS A 721 -42.49 12.45 4.91
CA HIS A 721 -41.43 13.43 4.69
C HIS A 721 -41.13 13.71 3.20
N TYR A 722 -41.06 12.66 2.38
CA TYR A 722 -40.43 12.71 1.05
C TYR A 722 -41.12 11.87 -0.02
N GLU A 723 -42.37 11.45 0.17
CA GLU A 723 -43.12 10.66 -0.81
C GLU A 723 -43.16 11.34 -2.18
N LEU A 724 -42.91 10.57 -3.25
CA LEU A 724 -43.18 10.97 -4.63
C LEU A 724 -44.29 10.14 -5.27
N GLY A 725 -44.46 8.89 -4.85
CA GLY A 725 -45.47 7.98 -5.36
C GLY A 725 -44.96 6.55 -5.45
N GLN A 726 -45.71 5.73 -6.19
CA GLN A 726 -45.46 4.29 -6.30
C GLN A 726 -45.25 3.83 -7.75
N PHE A 727 -44.45 2.78 -7.92
CA PHE A 727 -44.25 2.08 -9.18
C PHE A 727 -44.72 0.63 -9.02
N THR A 728 -45.74 0.27 -9.79
CA THR A 728 -46.31 -1.09 -9.79
C THR A 728 -45.45 -2.03 -10.61
N ILE A 729 -45.15 -3.20 -10.06
CA ILE A 729 -44.45 -4.29 -10.73
C ILE A 729 -45.52 -5.25 -11.27
N PRO A 730 -45.71 -5.30 -12.61
CA PRO A 730 -46.71 -6.18 -13.20
C PRO A 730 -46.31 -7.67 -13.10
N ASN A 731 -47.31 -8.54 -12.91
CA ASN A 731 -47.22 -10.00 -13.00
C ASN A 731 -46.20 -10.67 -12.08
N LEU A 732 -46.02 -10.17 -10.86
CA LEU A 732 -45.13 -10.78 -9.88
C LEU A 732 -45.90 -11.86 -9.08
N HIS A 733 -45.97 -13.08 -9.62
CA HIS A 733 -46.42 -14.25 -8.85
C HIS A 733 -45.26 -14.74 -7.99
N ARG A 734 -45.28 -14.46 -6.68
CA ARG A 734 -44.33 -15.07 -5.73
C ARG A 734 -45.05 -16.09 -4.87
N THR A 735 -44.72 -17.36 -5.08
CA THR A 735 -44.91 -18.40 -4.07
C THR A 735 -43.75 -18.28 -3.08
N PHE A 736 -43.97 -17.61 -1.95
CA PHE A 736 -43.12 -17.77 -0.79
C PHE A 736 -43.63 -18.99 -0.03
N SER A 737 -42.86 -20.07 0.01
CA SER A 737 -43.18 -21.24 0.84
C SER A 737 -43.09 -20.88 2.31
N GLU A 738 -44.24 -20.78 2.97
CA GLU A 738 -44.38 -20.77 4.42
C GLU A 738 -44.22 -22.20 4.95
N GLU A 739 -43.00 -22.68 5.18
CA GLU A 739 -42.80 -23.88 6.03
C GLU A 739 -41.59 -23.68 6.94
N LEU A 740 -41.86 -23.09 8.11
CA LEU A 740 -41.13 -23.34 9.35
C LEU A 740 -41.91 -24.42 10.11
N ASN A 741 -41.57 -25.69 9.89
CA ASN A 741 -41.44 -26.78 10.89
C ASN A 741 -41.48 -28.16 10.21
N ASP A 742 -40.69 -29.07 10.78
CA ASP A 742 -40.68 -30.53 10.64
C ASP A 742 -39.90 -31.21 9.48
N THR A 743 -38.75 -31.76 9.89
CA THR A 743 -38.12 -33.06 9.55
C THR A 743 -38.23 -33.71 8.15
N ASN A 744 -37.05 -33.96 7.57
CA ASN A 744 -36.62 -35.13 6.75
C ASN A 744 -37.62 -35.81 5.78
N MET A 745 -37.39 -35.70 4.46
CA MET A 745 -36.97 -36.81 3.56
C MET A 745 -36.84 -36.36 2.07
N TYR A 746 -35.77 -36.85 1.41
CA TYR A 746 -35.47 -37.10 -0.03
C TYR A 746 -36.63 -36.95 -1.07
N SER A 747 -36.47 -36.70 -2.39
CA SER A 747 -35.39 -36.75 -3.40
C SER A 747 -35.96 -36.24 -4.77
N SER A 748 -35.04 -35.90 -5.69
CA SER A 748 -35.11 -36.05 -7.18
C SER A 748 -36.20 -35.35 -7.99
N ASP A 749 -35.77 -34.43 -8.87
CA ASP A 749 -35.82 -34.63 -10.34
C ASP A 749 -35.24 -33.41 -11.07
N LEU A 750 -34.09 -33.58 -11.74
CA LEU A 750 -33.74 -32.99 -13.06
C LEU A 750 -32.31 -33.43 -13.44
N ALA A 751 -32.15 -34.72 -13.67
CA ALA A 751 -31.07 -35.28 -14.47
C ALA A 751 -31.70 -36.38 -15.31
N ASN A 752 -31.88 -36.13 -16.61
CA ASN A 752 -31.84 -37.11 -17.70
C ASN A 752 -32.34 -36.46 -18.99
N ASN A 753 -31.40 -36.10 -19.87
CA ASN A 753 -31.53 -36.23 -21.31
C ASN A 753 -30.14 -36.16 -21.94
N LEU A 754 -29.47 -37.31 -21.97
CA LEU A 754 -28.38 -37.62 -22.90
C LEU A 754 -28.74 -38.96 -23.56
N PRO A 755 -28.69 -39.08 -24.90
CA PRO A 755 -28.63 -40.39 -25.54
C PRO A 755 -27.20 -40.96 -25.49
N SER A 756 -27.16 -42.27 -25.35
CA SER A 756 -26.05 -43.15 -25.02
C SER A 756 -25.14 -43.55 -26.20
N THR A 757 -23.83 -43.44 -25.95
CA THR A 757 -22.72 -44.38 -26.26
C THR A 757 -22.77 -45.30 -27.50
N HIS A 758 -21.80 -45.10 -28.40
CA HIS A 758 -21.09 -46.20 -29.04
C HIS A 758 -19.58 -45.96 -29.06
N PHE A 759 -18.85 -46.88 -28.44
CA PHE A 759 -17.40 -46.99 -28.49
C PHE A 759 -17.00 -47.56 -29.85
N MET A 760 -16.09 -46.88 -30.56
CA MET A 760 -15.12 -47.57 -31.42
C MET A 760 -13.73 -47.00 -31.15
N LYS A 761 -12.84 -47.89 -30.73
CA LYS A 761 -11.38 -47.72 -30.81
C LYS A 761 -10.99 -47.91 -32.27
N GLU A 762 -10.19 -46.99 -32.81
CA GLU A 762 -9.08 -47.31 -33.71
C GLU A 762 -8.15 -46.09 -33.79
N GLY A 763 -6.84 -46.37 -33.77
CA GLY A 763 -5.82 -45.35 -33.74
C GLY A 763 -5.55 -44.77 -35.11
N ASN A 764 -4.96 -43.58 -35.12
CA ASN A 764 -3.76 -43.35 -35.91
C ASN A 764 -3.01 -42.13 -35.38
N LEU A 765 -1.69 -42.35 -35.23
CA LEU A 765 -0.67 -41.32 -35.12
C LEU A 765 -0.87 -40.26 -36.21
N LEU A 766 -0.71 -38.99 -35.87
CA LEU A 766 -0.05 -38.02 -36.75
C LEU A 766 0.59 -36.93 -35.89
N GLU A 767 1.91 -36.86 -36.04
CA GLU A 767 2.87 -36.03 -35.32
C GLU A 767 2.63 -34.53 -35.58
N ILE A 768 2.76 -33.70 -34.55
CA ILE A 768 2.91 -32.23 -34.70
C ILE A 768 4.36 -31.90 -34.36
N PRO A 769 5.10 -31.25 -35.27
CA PRO A 769 6.54 -31.08 -35.13
C PRO A 769 6.90 -30.09 -34.03
N GLU A 770 7.85 -30.52 -33.20
CA GLU A 770 8.63 -29.65 -32.33
C GLU A 770 9.37 -28.61 -33.17
N ASN A 771 9.18 -27.32 -32.86
CA ASN A 771 10.23 -26.35 -33.13
C ASN A 771 10.46 -25.47 -31.90
N SER A 772 11.66 -25.65 -31.40
CA SER A 772 12.27 -25.03 -30.24
C SER A 772 12.52 -23.53 -30.49
N CYS A 773 12.24 -22.71 -29.46
CA CYS A 773 13.02 -21.50 -29.24
C CYS A 773 13.08 -21.21 -27.75
N THR A 774 14.17 -21.67 -27.14
CA THR A 774 14.63 -21.35 -25.80
C THR A 774 15.12 -19.90 -25.76
N GLN A 775 14.43 -19.02 -25.04
CA GLN A 775 15.05 -17.79 -24.53
C GLN A 775 14.74 -17.57 -23.05
N SER A 776 15.80 -17.72 -22.26
CA SER A 776 15.87 -17.44 -20.84
C SER A 776 15.83 -15.94 -20.58
N PHE A 777 14.98 -15.50 -19.64
CA PHE A 777 14.94 -14.11 -19.18
C PHE A 777 15.07 -14.00 -17.65
N PRO A 778 15.81 -12.98 -17.14
CA PRO A 778 16.19 -12.86 -15.74
C PRO A 778 15.06 -12.32 -14.85
N GLN A 779 14.66 -13.11 -13.85
CA GLN A 779 13.72 -12.69 -12.79
C GLN A 779 14.41 -11.81 -11.75
N LYS A 780 14.08 -10.50 -11.67
CA LYS A 780 14.12 -9.75 -10.40
C LYS A 780 13.01 -8.70 -10.27
N PHE A 781 12.32 -8.78 -9.12
CA PHE A 781 11.41 -7.83 -8.46
C PHE A 781 9.90 -7.88 -8.81
N ALA A 782 9.22 -8.94 -8.35
CA ALA A 782 7.83 -8.84 -7.92
C ALA A 782 7.79 -8.79 -6.38
N ALA A 783 7.56 -7.60 -5.82
CA ALA A 783 7.29 -7.46 -4.39
C ALA A 783 5.82 -7.82 -4.14
N LYS A 784 5.58 -8.98 -3.52
CA LYS A 784 4.26 -9.38 -2.99
C LYS A 784 3.82 -8.35 -1.94
N LEU A 785 2.74 -7.62 -2.22
CA LEU A 785 2.00 -6.84 -1.22
C LEU A 785 1.26 -7.84 -0.32
N ARG A 786 1.44 -7.75 1.00
CA ARG A 786 0.72 -8.60 1.97
C ARG A 786 -0.28 -7.74 2.74
N TYR A 787 -1.34 -8.40 3.21
CA TYR A 787 -2.46 -7.85 3.98
C TYR A 787 -2.07 -7.02 5.23
N ALA A 788 -0.85 -7.19 5.75
CA ALA A 788 -0.30 -6.38 6.85
C ALA A 788 -0.07 -4.90 6.48
N ASP A 789 -0.06 -4.55 5.18
CA ASP A 789 0.12 -3.16 4.71
C ASP A 789 -1.19 -2.33 4.72
N VAL A 790 -2.29 -2.88 5.25
CA VAL A 790 -3.61 -2.23 5.26
C VAL A 790 -4.00 -1.68 6.64
N TYR A 791 -3.57 -2.28 7.76
CA TYR A 791 -3.71 -1.70 9.11
C TYR A 791 -2.67 -2.29 10.09
N SER A 792 -1.61 -1.55 10.39
CA SER A 792 -1.03 -1.44 11.75
C SER A 792 0.06 -0.35 11.76
N SER A 793 0.19 0.31 12.89
CA SER A 793 1.06 1.44 13.18
C SER A 793 2.55 1.06 13.26
N ASP A 794 3.41 1.82 12.58
CA ASP A 794 4.86 1.80 12.82
C ASP A 794 5.43 3.20 13.11
N SER A 795 6.19 3.28 14.21
CA SER A 795 7.52 3.93 14.30
C SER A 795 8.17 3.46 15.62
N GLU A 796 9.21 2.60 15.61
CA GLU A 796 10.68 2.90 15.52
C GLU A 796 11.16 3.83 16.66
N ASP A 797 12.26 3.67 17.39
CA ASP A 797 13.48 2.84 17.36
C ASP A 797 14.19 2.95 18.75
N ASP A 798 15.03 1.99 19.12
CA ASP A 798 16.37 2.25 19.70
C ASP A 798 17.20 0.95 19.82
N GLN A 799 18.39 0.95 19.23
CA GLN A 799 19.40 -0.13 19.30
C GLN A 799 20.09 -0.19 20.68
N PRO A 800 20.93 -1.22 20.97
CA PRO A 800 22.30 -1.24 20.45
C PRO A 800 22.79 -2.61 19.91
N LEU A 801 23.63 -2.52 18.87
CA LEU A 801 24.84 -3.32 18.54
C LEU A 801 25.09 -4.60 19.40
N ILE A 802 25.47 -5.76 18.84
CA ILE A 802 26.89 -6.14 18.58
C ILE A 802 27.03 -7.62 18.06
N ARG A 803 27.85 -7.79 17.00
CA ARG A 803 28.83 -8.85 16.58
C ARG A 803 28.47 -10.33 16.33
N PHE A 804 28.85 -10.74 15.11
CA PHE A 804 29.48 -12.02 14.77
C PHE A 804 30.91 -12.14 15.34
N THR A 805 31.31 -13.35 15.78
CA THR A 805 32.67 -13.92 15.64
C THR A 805 32.76 -15.40 16.04
N ASN A 806 33.17 -16.21 15.05
CA ASN A 806 33.96 -17.44 14.97
C ASN A 806 34.49 -18.17 16.24
N GLN A 807 34.59 -19.51 16.07
CA GLN A 807 35.46 -20.49 16.76
C GLN A 807 36.94 -20.03 16.90
N PRO A 808 37.71 -20.69 17.78
CA PRO A 808 38.55 -21.83 17.33
C PRO A 808 38.55 -23.04 18.29
N ASP A 809 38.98 -24.18 17.76
CA ASP A 809 39.19 -25.50 18.38
C ASP A 809 40.49 -25.59 19.21
N PHE A 810 40.55 -26.45 20.24
CA PHE A 810 41.50 -27.57 20.42
C PHE A 810 41.22 -28.35 21.73
N VAL A 811 41.71 -29.58 21.75
CA VAL A 811 41.38 -30.79 22.53
C VAL A 811 42.06 -30.84 23.92
N GLU A 812 41.40 -31.44 24.92
CA GLU A 812 42.06 -32.35 25.87
C GLU A 812 41.06 -33.34 26.50
N SER A 813 41.45 -34.61 26.46
CA SER A 813 40.80 -35.85 26.87
C SER A 813 40.61 -36.00 28.38
N LEU A 814 39.59 -36.77 28.81
CA LEU A 814 39.59 -37.70 29.95
C LEU A 814 38.26 -38.50 29.94
N GLU A 815 38.33 -39.83 29.81
CA GLU A 815 37.23 -40.80 30.02
C GLU A 815 37.13 -41.20 31.53
N PRO A 816 36.28 -42.17 31.94
CA PRO A 816 34.82 -42.12 31.96
C PRO A 816 34.28 -42.48 33.37
N GLU A 817 33.02 -42.14 33.68
CA GLU A 817 32.29 -42.80 34.78
C GLU A 817 30.91 -43.26 34.31
N ASN A 818 30.66 -44.54 34.55
CA ASN A 818 29.50 -45.33 34.19
C ASN A 818 28.20 -44.75 34.75
N GLN A 819 27.16 -44.74 33.92
CA GLN A 819 25.79 -44.95 34.37
C GLN A 819 24.99 -45.64 33.26
N GLU A 820 24.67 -46.91 33.53
CA GLU A 820 23.72 -47.72 32.76
C GLU A 820 22.35 -47.04 32.71
N SER A 821 21.81 -46.88 31.49
CA SER A 821 20.35 -46.88 31.30
C SER A 821 20.01 -47.07 29.82
N LEU A 822 19.48 -48.25 29.50
CA LEU A 822 18.52 -48.56 28.43
C LEU A 822 18.86 -48.05 27.02
N GLU A 823 19.47 -48.91 26.19
CA GLU A 823 19.63 -48.68 24.75
C GLU A 823 18.25 -48.58 24.05
N PRO A 824 17.91 -47.46 23.39
CA PRO A 824 16.85 -47.45 22.39
C PRO A 824 17.39 -48.08 21.10
N GLU A 825 16.59 -48.95 20.47
CA GLU A 825 16.87 -49.61 19.19
C GLU A 825 17.58 -48.67 18.19
N LYS A 826 18.80 -49.02 17.78
CA LYS A 826 19.58 -48.24 16.81
C LYS A 826 18.87 -48.26 15.45
N GLN A 827 18.19 -47.16 15.11
CA GLN A 827 17.69 -46.91 13.76
C GLN A 827 18.88 -46.76 12.80
N PHE A 828 19.06 -47.73 11.89
CA PHE A 828 20.03 -47.64 10.81
C PHE A 828 19.47 -46.75 9.69
N PHE A 829 20.26 -45.78 9.23
CA PHE A 829 19.95 -44.91 8.08
C PHE A 829 20.86 -45.26 6.90
N GLU A 830 20.32 -45.25 5.69
CA GLU A 830 21.05 -45.57 4.46
C GLU A 830 21.40 -44.31 3.66
N LYS A 831 22.30 -44.46 2.68
CA LYS A 831 22.61 -43.39 1.73
C LYS A 831 21.32 -42.99 0.97
N ASP A 832 21.18 -41.70 0.70
CA ASP A 832 20.03 -41.04 0.08
C ASP A 832 18.76 -40.93 0.95
N ASP A 833 18.80 -41.38 2.21
CA ASP A 833 17.71 -41.18 3.14
C ASP A 833 17.54 -39.72 3.55
N PHE A 834 16.28 -39.26 3.60
CA PHE A 834 15.94 -37.98 4.20
C PHE A 834 15.77 -38.15 5.71
N VAL A 835 16.46 -37.34 6.49
CA VAL A 835 16.52 -37.47 7.94
C VAL A 835 16.24 -36.15 8.65
N LEU A 836 15.67 -36.23 9.85
CA LEU A 836 15.45 -35.11 10.75
C LEU A 836 16.57 -35.06 11.79
N VAL A 837 17.28 -33.95 11.88
CA VAL A 837 18.45 -33.76 12.75
C VAL A 837 18.17 -32.68 13.79
N GLU A 838 18.47 -32.96 15.06
CA GLU A 838 18.50 -31.96 16.15
C GLU A 838 19.95 -31.66 16.54
N TRP A 839 20.31 -30.37 16.55
CA TRP A 839 21.68 -29.96 16.85
C TRP A 839 21.89 -29.76 18.36
N PRO A 840 22.86 -30.44 19.01
CA PRO A 840 23.02 -30.42 20.48
C PRO A 840 23.27 -29.02 21.05
N LYS A 841 23.94 -28.16 20.26
CA LYS A 841 24.34 -26.80 20.66
C LYS A 841 23.18 -25.81 20.72
N TYR A 842 22.06 -26.13 20.08
CA TYR A 842 20.85 -25.29 19.97
C TYR A 842 19.61 -26.14 20.23
N SER A 843 19.50 -26.69 21.45
CA SER A 843 18.33 -27.45 21.88
C SER A 843 17.03 -26.77 21.41
N ARG A 844 16.18 -27.52 20.67
CA ARG A 844 14.89 -27.10 20.06
C ARG A 844 14.89 -26.58 18.61
N ILE A 845 15.95 -26.73 17.82
CA ILE A 845 15.88 -26.47 16.37
C ILE A 845 16.12 -27.76 15.59
N HIS A 846 15.14 -28.14 14.77
CA HIS A 846 15.17 -29.33 13.93
C HIS A 846 15.45 -28.94 12.48
N TYR A 847 16.30 -29.71 11.82
CA TYR A 847 16.72 -29.53 10.43
C TYR A 847 16.40 -30.78 9.62
N ILE A 848 16.11 -30.61 8.33
CA ILE A 848 15.93 -31.74 7.40
C ILE A 848 17.11 -31.75 6.45
N GLY A 849 17.69 -32.93 6.25
CA GLY A 849 18.76 -33.14 5.29
C GLY A 849 18.69 -34.52 4.65
N GLN A 850 19.55 -34.76 3.68
CA GLN A 850 19.72 -36.06 3.01
C GLN A 850 21.10 -36.62 3.33
N VAL A 851 21.17 -37.93 3.61
CA VAL A 851 22.41 -38.64 3.90
C VAL A 851 23.20 -38.87 2.60
N ASN A 852 24.42 -38.33 2.51
CA ASN A 852 25.31 -38.51 1.36
C ASN A 852 26.28 -39.68 1.54
N ALA A 853 26.85 -39.83 2.74
CA ALA A 853 27.83 -40.86 3.09
C ALA A 853 27.74 -41.22 4.58
N ILE A 854 28.20 -42.43 4.91
CA ILE A 854 28.15 -42.97 6.27
C ILE A 854 29.55 -43.45 6.63
N HIS A 855 30.09 -42.90 7.72
CA HIS A 855 31.40 -43.20 8.25
C HIS A 855 31.25 -43.66 9.71
N GLY A 856 30.78 -44.90 9.89
CA GLY A 856 30.52 -45.47 11.22
C GLY A 856 29.36 -44.75 11.94
N ALA A 857 29.65 -44.10 13.07
CA ALA A 857 28.68 -43.33 13.84
C ALA A 857 28.49 -41.88 13.34
N ILE A 858 29.16 -41.49 12.25
CA ILE A 858 29.11 -40.15 11.66
C ILE A 858 28.45 -40.24 10.27
N TYR A 859 27.43 -39.43 10.07
CA TYR A 859 26.67 -39.30 8.82
C TYR A 859 27.01 -37.97 8.16
N GLU A 860 27.38 -38.00 6.89
CA GLU A 860 27.56 -36.80 6.08
C GLU A 860 26.20 -36.40 5.50
N ILE A 861 25.66 -35.26 5.93
CA ILE A 861 24.29 -34.83 5.61
C ILE A 861 24.31 -33.50 4.86
N THR A 862 23.59 -33.43 3.74
CA THR A 862 23.30 -32.17 3.04
C THR A 862 22.00 -31.59 3.57
N PHE A 863 22.02 -30.36 4.08
CA PHE A 863 20.86 -29.71 4.68
C PHE A 863 19.99 -28.94 3.68
N MET A 864 18.68 -29.02 3.89
CA MET A 864 17.67 -28.32 3.10
C MET A 864 17.16 -27.07 3.79
N ARG A 865 16.80 -26.05 3.00
CA ARG A 865 16.20 -24.81 3.49
C ARG A 865 14.70 -24.76 3.22
N ARG A 866 13.91 -24.49 4.27
CA ARG A 866 12.47 -24.23 4.16
C ARG A 866 12.18 -22.86 3.51
N VAL A 867 11.30 -22.81 2.51
CA VAL A 867 10.99 -21.58 1.74
C VAL A 867 9.62 -20.98 2.09
N SER A 868 8.68 -21.79 2.60
CA SER A 868 7.33 -21.34 2.99
C SER A 868 6.91 -21.93 4.35
N SER A 869 6.20 -21.13 5.16
CA SER A 869 5.73 -21.50 6.51
C SER A 869 4.20 -21.51 6.66
N THR A 870 3.45 -21.57 5.57
CA THR A 870 1.98 -21.71 5.62
C THR A 870 1.60 -23.17 5.85
N LYS A 871 0.63 -23.43 6.74
CA LYS A 871 0.16 -24.77 7.17
C LYS A 871 -0.11 -25.78 6.04
N ASN A 872 -0.31 -25.34 4.80
CA ASN A 872 -0.66 -26.22 3.66
C ASN A 872 0.43 -26.31 2.56
N ASN A 873 1.67 -25.83 2.76
CA ASN A 873 2.72 -25.95 1.73
C ASN A 873 4.14 -26.07 2.35
N LEU A 874 4.62 -27.30 2.51
CA LEU A 874 5.92 -27.66 3.11
C LEU A 874 7.03 -27.78 2.07
N ILE A 875 7.36 -26.64 1.46
CA ILE A 875 8.32 -26.60 0.36
C ILE A 875 9.73 -26.30 0.87
N PHE A 876 10.66 -27.20 0.54
CA PHE A 876 12.09 -27.13 0.79
C PHE A 876 12.87 -26.98 -0.53
N ILE A 877 14.05 -26.36 -0.45
CA ILE A 877 15.01 -26.27 -1.55
C ILE A 877 16.41 -26.54 -1.01
N TRP A 878 17.29 -26.99 -1.88
CA TRP A 878 18.72 -26.93 -1.62
C TRP A 878 19.19 -25.47 -1.51
N PRO A 879 20.03 -25.11 -0.53
CA PRO A 879 20.64 -23.79 -0.45
C PRO A 879 21.52 -23.49 -1.67
N GLN A 880 21.84 -22.20 -1.90
CA GLN A 880 22.65 -21.79 -3.06
C GLN A 880 24.13 -22.18 -2.94
N GLU A 881 24.61 -22.36 -1.71
CA GLU A 881 25.89 -23.00 -1.37
C GLU A 881 25.50 -24.30 -0.64
N GLU A 882 26.09 -25.43 -1.02
CA GLU A 882 25.79 -26.72 -0.39
C GLU A 882 26.13 -26.66 1.10
N ASP A 883 25.16 -27.01 1.93
CA ASP A 883 25.28 -27.01 3.39
C ASP A 883 25.51 -28.45 3.85
N LEU A 884 26.73 -28.93 3.61
CA LEU A 884 27.19 -30.27 3.95
C LEU A 884 27.77 -30.25 5.37
N SER A 885 27.38 -31.18 6.22
CA SER A 885 27.98 -31.32 7.55
C SER A 885 27.98 -32.76 8.03
N GLU A 886 29.02 -33.08 8.81
CA GLU A 886 29.14 -34.34 9.53
C GLU A 886 28.31 -34.30 10.82
N VAL A 887 27.44 -35.28 11.00
CA VAL A 887 26.48 -35.37 12.09
C VAL A 887 26.60 -36.73 12.77
N ASN A 888 26.75 -36.73 14.09
CA ASN A 888 26.77 -37.98 14.86
C ASN A 888 25.38 -38.64 14.86
N SER A 889 25.32 -39.97 14.82
CA SER A 889 24.09 -40.78 14.88
C SER A 889 23.09 -40.31 15.95
N ASN A 890 23.59 -39.89 17.12
CA ASN A 890 22.78 -39.47 18.26
C ASN A 890 22.05 -38.13 18.03
N CYS A 891 22.41 -37.38 16.98
CA CYS A 891 21.75 -36.14 16.59
C CYS A 891 20.64 -36.36 15.56
N ILE A 892 20.55 -37.55 14.97
CA ILE A 892 19.51 -37.90 14.00
C ILE A 892 18.32 -38.48 14.76
N ILE A 893 17.16 -37.81 14.68
CA ILE A 893 15.97 -38.19 15.44
C ILE A 893 15.20 -39.31 14.75
N LYS A 894 15.00 -39.20 13.43
CA LYS A 894 14.24 -40.18 12.63
C LYS A 894 14.43 -39.99 11.13
N LYS A 895 14.09 -41.03 10.38
CA LYS A 895 13.91 -41.01 8.93
C LYS A 895 12.61 -40.28 8.57
N VAL A 896 12.65 -39.51 7.50
CA VAL A 896 11.53 -38.75 6.94
C VAL A 896 11.17 -39.35 5.59
N ALA A 897 9.88 -39.45 5.29
CA ALA A 897 9.42 -39.94 3.99
C ALA A 897 9.96 -39.09 2.85
N SER A 898 10.38 -39.74 1.75
CA SER A 898 10.94 -39.06 0.59
C SER A 898 9.98 -38.00 0.03
N PRO A 899 10.45 -36.76 -0.21
CA PRO A 899 9.60 -35.68 -0.67
C PRO A 899 9.19 -35.84 -2.14
N GLN A 900 8.02 -35.29 -2.49
CA GLN A 900 7.63 -35.15 -3.89
C GLN A 900 8.46 -34.03 -4.55
N VAL A 901 9.16 -34.35 -5.63
CA VAL A 901 9.97 -33.39 -6.39
C VAL A 901 9.05 -32.54 -7.29
N LEU A 902 9.03 -31.23 -7.06
CA LEU A 902 8.34 -30.23 -7.85
C LEU A 902 9.30 -29.54 -8.83
N ARG A 903 8.76 -28.87 -9.86
CA ARG A 903 9.56 -28.12 -10.86
C ARG A 903 10.57 -27.17 -10.19
N ARG A 904 11.82 -27.18 -10.69
CA ARG A 904 12.99 -26.38 -10.26
C ARG A 904 13.57 -26.76 -8.87
N ASN A 905 13.85 -28.05 -8.63
CA ASN A 905 14.50 -28.57 -7.41
C ASN A 905 13.82 -28.12 -6.11
N ARG A 906 12.48 -28.16 -6.11
CA ARG A 906 11.65 -27.90 -4.92
C ARG A 906 11.11 -29.22 -4.42
N PHE A 907 11.12 -29.41 -3.10
CA PHE A 907 10.76 -30.67 -2.47
C PHE A 907 9.57 -30.43 -1.54
N LEU A 908 8.48 -31.18 -1.76
CA LEU A 908 7.25 -31.10 -0.97
C LEU A 908 7.14 -32.35 -0.08
N PHE A 909 7.17 -32.14 1.24
CA PHE A 909 6.88 -33.20 2.21
C PHE A 909 5.37 -33.23 2.49
N LYS A 910 4.77 -34.43 2.59
CA LYS A 910 3.33 -34.61 2.84
C LYS A 910 2.91 -34.11 4.23
N ASP A 911 3.74 -34.34 5.25
CA ASP A 911 3.55 -33.91 6.64
C ASP A 911 4.70 -33.02 7.12
N ASP A 912 4.47 -32.09 8.06
CA ASP A 912 5.52 -31.17 8.56
C ASP A 912 6.44 -31.94 9.52
N PRO A 913 7.64 -32.36 9.08
CA PRO A 913 8.45 -33.30 9.86
C PRO A 913 8.97 -32.65 11.15
N ILE A 914 9.00 -31.31 11.18
CA ILE A 914 9.47 -30.48 12.28
C ILE A 914 8.36 -30.21 13.30
N LEU A 915 7.09 -30.19 12.89
CA LEU A 915 5.95 -29.91 13.77
C LEU A 915 5.51 -31.15 14.58
N MET A 916 5.70 -32.34 14.00
CA MET A 916 5.38 -33.64 14.63
C MET A 916 6.26 -33.99 15.84
N CYS A 917 7.40 -33.32 16.06
CA CYS A 917 8.23 -33.48 17.27
C CYS A 917 7.84 -32.54 18.43
N ASN A 918 7.01 -31.51 18.19
CA ASN A 918 6.59 -30.59 19.26
C ASN A 918 5.30 -31.04 19.97
N THR A 919 4.65 -32.11 19.51
CA THR A 919 3.42 -32.68 20.07
C THR A 919 3.63 -33.98 20.85
N LEU A 920 4.85 -34.51 20.88
CA LEU A 920 5.25 -35.67 21.68
C LEU A 920 6.40 -35.26 22.62
N LYS A 921 6.08 -34.49 23.66
CA LYS A 921 6.89 -34.29 24.87
C LYS A 921 5.99 -33.86 26.02
#